data_AF-A0A1B6IW38-F1
#
_entry.id   AF-A0A1B6IW38-F1
#
_cell.length_a   1.000
_cell.length_b   1.000
_cell.length_c   1.000
_cell.angle_alpha   90.00
_cell.angle_beta   90.00
_cell.angle_gamma   90.00
#
_symmetry.space_group_name_H-M   'P 1'
#
loop_
_entity.id
_entity.type
_entity.pdbx_description
1 polymer ?
#
loop_
_entity_poly.entity_id
_entity_poly.type
_entity_poly.pdbx_seq_one_letter_code
_entity_poly.pdbx_strand_id
1 'polypeptide(L)'
;QVSKFEKNNPTVSINVYGLNKNNEVYPLKVVKTEKKDHIDLLLFSNNVGVSHYCYINNFSRLVRVQMTKHEVKAAFCKSCLKHFQGLRDKKLLKKHRKDCVPNKPVKVVMPHLTDNEDDPTYLSFNNFHFKYKVPIVCYCDFESILKKPSSEECNKQSQHVTVKEIHEPMSFCAYFAINENMLPLEIVNSLPNEPYLYRGPNVGLKFVEYMKSIGNLIGDLLNVNVPMLPLTREESDRFKSATHCECCNTEFSEALNAPCRDHCHLTGKFRAVLCGSCNLKRQDQKSLPVIIHGSSNYDTHFIIKHLGLDQNKVDVVPNTKEKYISYVKHTDSGIKLRFIDSFRFMASSLSSLVKNLKNDQFIHTKMFFRDEDLCLVTRKGVYPYEFTDSWEKLDVTQLPAKEQFYNSMGLSEISDTDYEHAEKVWNTFNCQTLGDYSDLYLKTDVLLLCDVFENFRLVCLNNYELDPAHYFTLPSLTFDAMLKYTKVELELIHDYDMYMFIEKGIRGGITQCVKRYAKANNIYLGSSFDPGKDVSFLTYIDANNLYGFSMSQPIPKENFRWLKKGAIKHFDVMTKPDEGENGYILECDLSYPQHLHEEHNDLPFLPENKRPPGSKQIKLLTTLTDKKNYVCHYLNLKQALQNGLVLKKIHRILKFSQSCWLKPYIDFNTKKRKESKNDFEKEFYKLLNNAMFGKTIENIRKRIDLELVRNSKRVDKLVSKPNFKNRIIYGENIAAIELSKDKICFNKPIYVGFTVLELSKLHMYNFYYIIVKPFYGNKQINILYLDTDSFFYEVFTEDLYEDFENPILKQHLDLSNYPFDHKCFDASNKKALGKFKDECTGIPIVEFVGLRPKLYTYRTTNDDYLQESNNLRLKKAKGISKAVVDKTIVFQNYLDCLFKNENMRRDVRTFQSKKHNVKTVVINKLALSNKDDKRYVCPNNINTLAYGHYSL
;
A
#
# COMPACT_ATOMS: atom_id res chain seq x y z
N GLN A 1 16.18 2.16 -32.11
CA GLN A 1 16.65 1.74 -33.46
C GLN A 1 15.80 0.59 -34.01
N VAL A 2 15.72 -0.57 -33.35
CA VAL A 2 14.95 -1.74 -33.83
C VAL A 2 13.49 -1.43 -34.20
N SER A 3 12.73 -0.75 -33.34
CA SER A 3 11.32 -0.41 -33.66
C SER A 3 11.18 0.48 -34.90
N LYS A 4 12.16 1.36 -35.17
CA LYS A 4 12.19 2.18 -36.38
C LYS A 4 12.50 1.33 -37.61
N PHE A 5 13.43 0.38 -37.49
CA PHE A 5 13.75 -0.59 -38.54
C PHE A 5 12.54 -1.47 -38.91
N GLU A 6 11.85 -2.05 -37.92
CA GLU A 6 10.64 -2.86 -38.16
C GLU A 6 9.48 -2.05 -38.76
N LYS A 7 9.39 -0.76 -38.42
CA LYS A 7 8.38 0.13 -39.02
C LYS A 7 8.64 0.35 -40.52
N ASN A 8 9.91 0.46 -40.90
CA ASN A 8 10.32 0.64 -42.30
C ASN A 8 10.36 -0.70 -43.08
N ASN A 9 10.37 -1.84 -42.38
CA ASN A 9 10.43 -3.18 -42.97
C ASN A 9 9.25 -4.03 -42.45
N PRO A 10 8.05 -3.88 -43.03
CA PRO A 10 6.82 -4.43 -42.45
C PRO A 10 6.75 -5.96 -42.45
N THR A 11 7.55 -6.67 -43.25
CA THR A 11 7.65 -8.15 -43.21
C THR A 11 8.60 -8.66 -42.13
N VAL A 12 9.44 -7.78 -41.57
CA VAL A 12 10.50 -8.14 -40.62
C VAL A 12 10.02 -8.00 -39.18
N SER A 13 10.47 -8.92 -38.32
CA SER A 13 10.30 -8.86 -36.88
C SER A 13 11.58 -9.28 -36.17
N ILE A 14 11.96 -8.56 -35.11
CA ILE A 14 13.25 -8.73 -34.45
C ILE A 14 13.07 -8.92 -32.95
N ASN A 15 13.61 -10.01 -32.40
CA ASN A 15 13.85 -10.15 -30.97
C ASN A 15 15.26 -9.72 -30.61
N VAL A 16 15.41 -9.16 -29.41
CA VAL A 16 16.70 -8.74 -28.86
C VAL A 16 16.85 -9.30 -27.46
N TYR A 17 17.99 -9.94 -27.21
CA TYR A 17 18.39 -10.51 -25.95
C TYR A 17 19.66 -9.83 -25.45
N GLY A 18 19.84 -9.73 -24.13
CA GLY A 18 21.06 -9.22 -23.49
C GLY A 18 21.79 -10.31 -22.71
N LEU A 19 23.03 -10.03 -22.32
CA LEU A 19 23.80 -10.83 -21.36
C LEU A 19 23.91 -10.08 -20.03
N ASN A 20 23.59 -10.76 -18.93
CA ASN A 20 23.78 -10.17 -17.60
C ASN A 20 25.24 -10.31 -17.13
N LYS A 21 25.54 -9.85 -15.92
CA LYS A 21 26.89 -9.92 -15.34
C LYS A 21 27.45 -11.34 -15.18
N ASN A 22 26.59 -12.35 -15.21
CA ASN A 22 26.93 -13.77 -15.10
C ASN A 22 26.92 -14.45 -16.48
N ASN A 23 26.92 -13.69 -17.58
CA ASN A 23 26.79 -14.16 -18.95
C ASN A 23 25.51 -14.96 -19.22
N GLU A 24 24.46 -14.75 -18.44
CA GLU A 24 23.16 -15.37 -18.69
C GLU A 24 22.34 -14.52 -19.65
N VAL A 25 21.71 -15.19 -20.62
CA VAL A 25 20.81 -14.57 -21.59
C VAL A 25 19.50 -14.15 -20.92
N TYR A 26 19.03 -12.95 -21.22
CA TYR A 26 17.72 -12.45 -20.83
C TYR A 26 17.05 -11.64 -21.96
N PRO A 27 15.71 -11.61 -22.04
CA PRO A 27 15.01 -10.88 -23.09
C PRO A 27 14.99 -9.36 -22.82
N LEU A 28 15.33 -8.57 -23.84
CA LEU A 28 15.20 -7.10 -23.84
C LEU A 28 13.95 -6.65 -24.60
N LYS A 29 13.73 -7.27 -25.77
CA LYS A 29 12.58 -7.04 -26.64
C LYS A 29 12.20 -8.37 -27.28
N VAL A 30 10.94 -8.75 -27.15
CA VAL A 30 10.40 -9.92 -27.85
C VAL A 30 9.09 -9.52 -28.49
N VAL A 31 8.93 -9.85 -29.78
CA VAL A 31 7.72 -9.52 -30.53
C VAL A 31 6.56 -10.40 -30.10
N LYS A 32 5.33 -9.87 -30.15
CA LYS A 32 4.13 -10.65 -29.83
C LYS A 32 3.89 -11.76 -30.86
N THR A 33 4.11 -11.42 -32.13
CA THR A 33 3.96 -12.31 -33.27
C THR A 33 5.22 -12.22 -34.12
N GLU A 34 5.83 -13.38 -34.38
CA GLU A 34 6.96 -13.51 -35.29
C GLU A 34 6.42 -13.45 -36.73
N LYS A 35 6.96 -12.55 -37.54
CA LYS A 35 6.59 -12.41 -38.96
C LYS A 35 7.40 -13.38 -39.82
N LYS A 36 7.14 -13.39 -41.13
CA LYS A 36 7.85 -14.25 -42.10
C LYS A 36 9.38 -14.11 -41.98
N ASP A 37 9.86 -12.87 -41.95
CA ASP A 37 11.30 -12.58 -41.88
C ASP A 37 11.66 -12.29 -40.41
N HIS A 38 11.80 -13.33 -39.60
CA HIS A 38 12.08 -13.21 -38.17
C HIS A 38 13.58 -13.38 -37.84
N ILE A 39 14.11 -12.48 -37.02
CA ILE A 39 15.51 -12.47 -36.61
C ILE A 39 15.61 -12.39 -35.08
N ASP A 40 16.38 -13.29 -34.48
CA ASP A 40 16.79 -13.20 -33.08
C ASP A 40 18.20 -12.62 -32.99
N LEU A 41 18.40 -11.57 -32.19
CA LEU A 41 19.68 -10.90 -31.99
C LEU A 41 20.12 -10.94 -30.52
N LEU A 42 21.41 -11.13 -30.30
CA LEU A 42 22.08 -10.95 -29.02
C LEU A 42 22.77 -9.58 -29.01
N LEU A 43 22.43 -8.75 -28.04
CA LEU A 43 23.06 -7.47 -27.75
C LEU A 43 24.06 -7.65 -26.61
N PHE A 44 25.33 -7.39 -26.89
CA PHE A 44 26.39 -7.41 -25.89
C PHE A 44 27.28 -6.19 -26.08
N SER A 45 27.94 -5.77 -25.02
CA SER A 45 28.86 -4.63 -25.04
C SER A 45 30.28 -5.12 -24.84
N ASN A 46 31.23 -4.56 -25.58
CA ASN A 46 32.65 -4.79 -25.34
C ASN A 46 33.13 -4.00 -24.10
N ASN A 47 34.37 -4.22 -23.67
CA ASN A 47 34.96 -3.55 -22.51
C ASN A 47 35.07 -2.02 -22.65
N VAL A 48 34.94 -1.50 -23.87
CA VAL A 48 35.00 -0.07 -24.22
C VAL A 48 33.58 0.55 -24.31
N GLY A 49 32.54 -0.21 -23.97
CA GLY A 49 31.15 0.28 -23.93
C GLY A 49 30.47 0.36 -25.30
N VAL A 50 31.08 -0.17 -26.37
CA VAL A 50 30.46 -0.27 -27.69
C VAL A 50 29.58 -1.52 -27.72
N SER A 51 28.30 -1.34 -28.02
CA SER A 51 27.34 -2.43 -28.14
C SER A 51 27.29 -2.99 -29.57
N HIS A 52 27.31 -4.32 -29.68
CA HIS A 52 27.21 -5.04 -30.95
C HIS A 52 25.98 -5.96 -30.95
N TYR A 53 25.40 -6.14 -32.13
CA TYR A 53 24.40 -7.17 -32.36
C TYR A 53 25.08 -8.41 -32.97
N CYS A 54 24.80 -9.59 -32.41
CA CYS A 54 25.16 -10.88 -32.99
C CYS A 54 23.89 -11.65 -33.36
N TYR A 55 23.88 -12.28 -34.52
CA TYR A 55 22.77 -13.11 -34.98
C TYR A 55 22.69 -14.41 -34.17
N ILE A 56 21.51 -14.72 -33.65
CA ILE A 56 21.25 -15.98 -32.95
C ILE A 56 20.66 -16.98 -33.95
N ASN A 57 21.50 -17.88 -34.46
CA ASN A 57 21.07 -18.93 -35.40
C ASN A 57 20.20 -20.02 -34.73
N ASN A 58 20.43 -20.30 -33.44
CA ASN A 58 19.71 -21.31 -32.69
C ASN A 58 19.52 -20.87 -31.24
N PHE A 59 18.36 -20.26 -30.97
CA PHE A 59 18.00 -19.74 -29.66
C PHE A 59 18.05 -20.82 -28.56
N SER A 60 17.48 -21.99 -28.81
CA SER A 60 17.45 -23.07 -27.82
C SER A 60 18.87 -23.51 -27.43
N ARG A 61 19.80 -23.64 -28.38
CA ARG A 61 21.19 -24.04 -28.09
C ARG A 61 21.90 -23.01 -27.20
N LEU A 62 21.72 -21.72 -27.49
CA LEU A 62 22.31 -20.63 -26.73
C LEU A 62 21.85 -20.64 -25.26
N VAL A 63 20.54 -20.79 -25.02
CA VAL A 63 19.96 -20.72 -23.67
C VAL A 63 20.01 -22.07 -22.93
N ARG A 64 20.31 -23.18 -23.60
CA ARG A 64 20.36 -24.50 -22.96
C ARG A 64 21.42 -24.60 -21.86
N VAL A 65 22.56 -23.93 -22.04
CA VAL A 65 23.69 -23.95 -21.08
C VAL A 65 23.25 -23.43 -19.70
N GLN A 66 22.53 -22.31 -19.67
CA GLN A 66 22.16 -21.63 -18.43
C GLN A 66 20.95 -22.29 -17.72
N MET A 67 20.24 -23.22 -18.39
CA MET A 67 19.00 -23.81 -17.86
C MET A 67 19.13 -25.28 -17.51
N THR A 68 19.94 -26.03 -18.26
CA THR A 68 20.05 -27.50 -18.14
C THR A 68 21.49 -27.97 -18.18
N LYS A 69 22.48 -27.06 -18.16
CA LYS A 69 23.91 -27.40 -18.33
C LYS A 69 24.21 -28.29 -19.55
N HIS A 70 23.38 -28.16 -20.59
CA HIS A 70 23.37 -29.00 -21.80
C HIS A 70 22.95 -30.47 -21.63
N GLU A 71 22.48 -30.88 -20.46
CA GLU A 71 22.09 -32.26 -20.16
C GLU A 71 20.84 -32.70 -20.94
N VAL A 72 19.88 -31.81 -21.17
CA VAL A 72 18.58 -32.17 -21.78
C VAL A 72 18.18 -31.22 -22.91
N LYS A 73 17.66 -31.77 -24.02
CA LYS A 73 17.04 -30.98 -25.08
C LYS A 73 15.72 -30.39 -24.58
N ALA A 74 15.55 -29.08 -24.72
CA ALA A 74 14.36 -28.38 -24.29
C ALA A 74 13.89 -27.32 -25.31
N ALA A 75 12.59 -27.08 -25.34
CA ALA A 75 11.98 -25.95 -26.04
C ALA A 75 11.79 -24.78 -25.06
N PHE A 76 12.17 -23.58 -25.46
CA PHE A 76 12.16 -22.40 -24.59
C PHE A 76 11.12 -21.38 -25.04
N CYS A 77 10.44 -20.78 -24.07
CA CYS A 77 9.67 -19.58 -24.32
C CYS A 77 10.62 -18.39 -24.48
N LYS A 78 10.65 -17.82 -25.68
CA LYS A 78 11.46 -16.65 -26.02
C LYS A 78 11.20 -15.42 -25.13
N SER A 79 10.00 -15.30 -24.54
CA SER A 79 9.63 -14.14 -23.72
C SER A 79 9.97 -14.28 -22.23
N CYS A 80 9.92 -15.49 -21.67
CA CYS A 80 10.11 -15.70 -20.21
C CYS A 80 11.27 -16.64 -19.86
N LEU A 81 11.82 -17.34 -20.86
CA LEU A 81 12.83 -18.38 -20.76
C LEU A 81 12.41 -19.65 -19.99
N LYS A 82 11.11 -19.80 -19.65
CA LYS A 82 10.57 -21.10 -19.20
C LYS A 82 10.83 -22.16 -20.27
N HIS A 83 11.24 -23.34 -19.84
CA HIS A 83 11.59 -24.44 -20.71
C HIS A 83 10.62 -25.62 -20.57
N PHE A 84 10.50 -26.38 -21.64
CA PHE A 84 9.63 -27.55 -21.75
C PHE A 84 10.45 -28.71 -22.31
N GLN A 85 10.31 -29.88 -21.71
CA GLN A 85 11.06 -31.08 -22.08
C GLN A 85 10.10 -32.21 -22.50
N GLY A 86 10.64 -33.22 -23.19
CA GLY A 86 9.91 -34.41 -23.62
C GLY A 86 9.09 -34.27 -24.91
N LEU A 87 8.35 -35.32 -25.26
CA LEU A 87 7.68 -35.49 -26.56
C LEU A 87 6.61 -34.42 -26.90
N ARG A 88 6.15 -33.64 -25.91
CA ARG A 88 5.07 -32.63 -26.08
C ARG A 88 5.54 -31.20 -25.86
N ASP A 89 6.86 -30.97 -25.79
CA ASP A 89 7.49 -29.68 -25.55
C ASP A 89 6.91 -28.53 -26.40
N LYS A 90 6.80 -28.71 -27.72
CA LYS A 90 6.26 -27.70 -28.66
C LYS A 90 4.80 -27.37 -28.38
N LYS A 91 3.98 -28.36 -28.01
CA LYS A 91 2.56 -28.18 -27.72
C LYS A 91 2.35 -27.45 -26.40
N LEU A 92 3.13 -27.81 -25.37
CA LEU A 92 3.13 -27.13 -24.07
C LEU A 92 3.61 -25.69 -24.22
N LEU A 93 4.68 -25.45 -24.97
CA LEU A 93 5.17 -24.11 -25.29
C LEU A 93 4.11 -23.26 -26.00
N LYS A 94 3.42 -23.81 -27.00
CA LYS A 94 2.33 -23.10 -27.70
C LYS A 94 1.18 -22.74 -26.76
N LYS A 95 0.84 -23.60 -25.79
CA LYS A 95 -0.17 -23.32 -24.76
C LYS A 95 0.31 -22.21 -23.83
N HIS A 96 1.52 -22.33 -23.28
CA HIS A 96 2.16 -21.36 -22.41
C HIS A 96 2.23 -19.96 -23.03
N ARG A 97 2.62 -19.86 -24.31
CA ARG A 97 2.73 -18.58 -25.02
C ARG A 97 1.44 -17.77 -25.03
N LYS A 98 0.26 -18.39 -24.98
CA LYS A 98 -1.03 -17.69 -24.94
C LYS A 98 -1.17 -16.80 -23.71
N ASP A 99 -0.75 -17.31 -22.55
CA ASP A 99 -0.82 -16.58 -21.28
C ASP A 99 0.45 -15.73 -21.05
N CYS A 100 1.61 -16.16 -21.57
CA CYS A 100 2.89 -15.49 -21.35
C CYS A 100 3.13 -14.25 -22.22
N VAL A 101 2.89 -14.32 -23.53
CA VAL A 101 3.22 -13.26 -24.51
C VAL A 101 2.55 -11.90 -24.22
N PRO A 102 1.32 -11.83 -23.66
CA PRO A 102 0.74 -10.56 -23.26
C PRO A 102 1.55 -9.79 -22.20
N ASN A 103 2.36 -10.49 -21.41
CA ASN A 103 3.21 -9.89 -20.37
C ASN A 103 4.51 -9.31 -20.97
N LYS A 104 5.14 -8.36 -20.25
CA LYS A 104 6.44 -7.83 -20.65
C LYS A 104 7.50 -8.96 -20.62
N PRO A 105 8.32 -9.12 -21.68
CA PRO A 105 9.39 -10.10 -21.70
C PRO A 105 10.40 -9.87 -20.58
N VAL A 106 10.78 -10.93 -19.87
CA VAL A 106 11.75 -10.92 -18.75
C VAL A 106 12.15 -12.34 -18.39
N LYS A 107 13.39 -12.60 -17.93
CA LYS A 107 13.74 -13.92 -17.39
C LYS A 107 12.93 -14.20 -16.13
N VAL A 108 12.12 -15.26 -16.14
CA VAL A 108 11.32 -15.66 -14.99
C VAL A 108 12.12 -16.62 -14.12
N VAL A 109 12.14 -16.36 -12.82
CA VAL A 109 12.67 -17.25 -11.79
C VAL A 109 11.52 -17.61 -10.88
N MET A 110 11.27 -18.91 -10.75
CA MET A 110 10.30 -19.46 -9.80
C MET A 110 11.09 -20.06 -8.63
N PRO A 111 10.53 -20.08 -7.41
CA PRO A 111 11.12 -20.79 -6.28
C PRO A 111 11.38 -22.26 -6.62
N HIS A 112 12.50 -22.82 -6.18
CA HIS A 112 12.83 -24.22 -6.39
C HIS A 112 12.23 -25.11 -5.29
N LEU A 113 12.02 -26.39 -5.62
CA LEU A 113 11.69 -27.42 -4.63
C LEU A 113 12.99 -27.81 -3.93
N THR A 114 13.38 -27.03 -2.94
CA THR A 114 14.59 -27.26 -2.14
C THR A 114 14.33 -26.96 -0.67
N ASP A 115 15.16 -27.55 0.19
CA ASP A 115 15.23 -27.25 1.62
C ASP A 115 16.19 -26.07 1.91
N ASN A 116 16.60 -25.32 0.89
CA ASN A 116 17.52 -24.20 1.04
C ASN A 116 16.80 -22.97 1.63
N GLU A 117 17.30 -22.43 2.76
CA GLU A 117 16.77 -21.20 3.37
C GLU A 117 16.77 -20.00 2.41
N ASP A 118 17.72 -19.94 1.46
CA ASP A 118 17.85 -18.83 0.49
C ASP A 118 16.88 -18.93 -0.70
N ASP A 119 16.29 -20.11 -0.94
CA ASP A 119 15.25 -20.32 -1.96
C ASP A 119 14.23 -21.36 -1.47
N PRO A 120 13.40 -20.97 -0.48
CA PRO A 120 12.62 -21.93 0.27
C PRO A 120 11.39 -22.37 -0.52
N THR A 121 11.02 -23.64 -0.35
CA THR A 121 9.76 -24.19 -0.86
C THR A 121 8.55 -23.53 -0.18
N TYR A 122 8.68 -23.26 1.12
CA TYR A 122 7.64 -22.68 1.95
C TYR A 122 8.04 -21.32 2.49
N LEU A 123 7.10 -20.40 2.56
CA LEU A 123 7.26 -19.12 3.24
C LEU A 123 6.78 -19.29 4.70
N SER A 124 7.72 -19.18 5.63
CA SER A 124 7.51 -19.24 7.08
C SER A 124 8.20 -18.05 7.77
N PHE A 125 7.94 -17.87 9.07
CA PHE A 125 8.59 -16.81 9.83
C PHE A 125 10.05 -17.17 10.18
N ASN A 126 11.00 -16.35 9.72
CA ASN A 126 12.43 -16.59 9.92
C ASN A 126 13.17 -15.47 10.68
N ASN A 127 12.51 -14.34 10.93
CA ASN A 127 13.13 -13.13 11.51
C ASN A 127 13.00 -13.07 13.04
N PHE A 128 13.22 -14.19 13.75
CA PHE A 128 13.03 -14.26 15.21
C PHE A 128 13.83 -13.22 16.00
N HIS A 129 15.03 -12.86 15.51
CA HIS A 129 15.89 -11.83 16.11
C HIS A 129 15.26 -10.42 16.10
N PHE A 130 14.24 -10.14 15.29
CA PHE A 130 13.53 -8.85 15.31
C PHE A 130 12.67 -8.64 16.58
N LYS A 131 12.57 -9.64 17.46
CA LYS A 131 12.00 -9.48 18.80
C LYS A 131 12.86 -8.62 19.72
N TYR A 132 14.16 -8.51 19.44
CA TYR A 132 15.07 -7.68 20.23
C TYR A 132 14.97 -6.23 19.79
N LYS A 133 14.74 -5.34 20.77
CA LYS A 133 14.61 -3.89 20.54
C LYS A 133 15.93 -3.32 19.98
N VAL A 134 15.85 -2.49 18.94
CA VAL A 134 16.99 -1.72 18.42
C VAL A 134 17.45 -0.70 19.47
N PRO A 135 18.72 -0.73 19.93
CA PRO A 135 19.18 0.13 21.03
C PRO A 135 19.22 1.63 20.71
N ILE A 136 19.65 2.02 19.50
CA ILE A 136 19.82 3.43 19.12
C ILE A 136 18.95 3.73 17.90
N VAL A 137 18.07 4.73 18.02
CA VAL A 137 17.21 5.22 16.92
C VAL A 137 17.32 6.72 16.82
N CYS A 138 17.46 7.24 15.60
CA CYS A 138 17.47 8.67 15.32
C CYS A 138 16.10 9.14 14.83
N TYR A 139 15.64 10.27 15.34
CA TYR A 139 14.45 11.00 14.92
C TYR A 139 14.87 12.36 14.38
N CYS A 140 14.35 12.76 13.23
CA CYS A 140 14.67 14.07 12.68
C CYS A 140 13.55 14.64 11.83
N ASP A 141 13.59 15.95 11.65
CA ASP A 141 12.67 16.70 10.80
C ASP A 141 13.38 17.95 10.22
N PHE A 142 12.78 18.56 9.19
CA PHE A 142 13.30 19.74 8.51
C PHE A 142 12.26 20.85 8.46
N GLU A 143 12.74 22.08 8.47
CA GLU A 143 11.90 23.23 8.15
C GLU A 143 12.41 24.00 6.94
N SER A 144 11.51 24.70 6.25
CA SER A 144 11.82 25.34 4.97
C SER A 144 11.26 26.74 4.85
N ILE A 145 12.04 27.61 4.19
CA ILE A 145 11.58 28.88 3.66
C ILE A 145 10.78 28.64 2.37
N LEU A 146 9.64 29.29 2.25
CA LEU A 146 8.73 29.19 1.10
C LEU A 146 8.94 30.34 0.11
N LYS A 147 10.07 30.34 -0.60
CA LYS A 147 10.45 31.42 -1.53
C LYS A 147 9.44 31.59 -2.65
N LYS A 148 9.07 32.84 -2.97
CA LYS A 148 8.25 33.14 -4.15
C LYS A 148 9.08 32.92 -5.43
N PRO A 149 8.49 32.32 -6.49
CA PRO A 149 9.20 32.05 -7.74
C PRO A 149 9.54 33.34 -8.48
N SER A 150 10.64 33.32 -9.22
CA SER A 150 11.00 34.40 -10.15
C SER A 150 10.05 34.47 -11.35
N SER A 151 9.98 35.61 -12.04
CA SER A 151 9.14 35.83 -13.22
C SER A 151 9.40 34.82 -14.35
N GLU A 152 10.66 34.40 -14.53
CA GLU A 152 11.04 33.38 -15.53
C GLU A 152 10.57 31.96 -15.16
N GLU A 153 10.47 31.63 -13.87
CA GLU A 153 10.04 30.30 -13.42
C GLU A 153 8.52 30.11 -13.54
N CYS A 154 7.77 31.22 -13.48
CA CYS A 154 6.33 31.24 -13.76
C CYS A 154 6.02 30.93 -15.25
N ASN A 155 6.91 31.29 -16.19
CA ASN A 155 6.67 31.20 -17.63
C ASN A 155 6.99 29.83 -18.28
N LYS A 156 7.60 28.88 -17.55
CA LYS A 156 8.11 27.60 -18.11
C LYS A 156 7.12 26.42 -18.06
N GLN A 157 5.83 26.63 -17.75
CA GLN A 157 4.87 25.54 -17.53
C GLN A 157 3.59 25.61 -18.41
N SER A 158 2.89 24.48 -18.49
CA SER A 158 1.63 24.34 -19.23
C SER A 158 0.53 25.26 -18.68
N GLN A 159 -0.46 25.62 -19.51
CA GLN A 159 -1.62 26.46 -19.18
C GLN A 159 -2.45 26.08 -17.93
N HIS A 160 -2.20 24.92 -17.30
CA HIS A 160 -2.98 24.41 -16.17
C HIS A 160 -2.18 24.22 -14.87
N VAL A 161 -0.91 24.61 -14.82
CA VAL A 161 -0.05 24.46 -13.64
C VAL A 161 0.73 25.74 -13.39
N THR A 162 0.58 26.29 -12.18
CA THR A 162 1.27 27.51 -11.74
C THR A 162 2.10 27.23 -10.50
N VAL A 163 3.37 27.62 -10.51
CA VAL A 163 4.25 27.53 -9.33
C VAL A 163 3.90 28.67 -8.37
N LYS A 164 3.77 28.37 -7.08
CA LYS A 164 3.49 29.37 -6.03
C LYS A 164 4.67 29.59 -5.09
N GLU A 165 5.33 28.51 -4.69
CA GLU A 165 6.50 28.56 -3.80
C GLU A 165 7.56 27.57 -4.24
N ILE A 166 8.81 27.89 -3.92
CA ILE A 166 9.99 27.04 -4.04
C ILE A 166 10.50 26.82 -2.62
N HIS A 167 10.63 25.56 -2.24
CA HIS A 167 10.99 25.21 -0.87
C HIS A 167 12.50 25.13 -0.74
N GLU A 168 13.05 25.97 0.13
CA GLU A 168 14.45 25.99 0.51
C GLU A 168 14.56 25.52 1.96
N PRO A 169 15.26 24.40 2.26
CA PRO A 169 15.41 23.97 3.64
C PRO A 169 16.23 25.02 4.41
N MET A 170 15.73 25.44 5.56
CA MET A 170 16.32 26.49 6.42
C MET A 170 16.89 25.94 7.73
N SER A 171 16.34 24.85 8.23
CA SER A 171 16.84 24.17 9.42
C SER A 171 16.54 22.67 9.43
N PHE A 172 17.27 21.94 10.27
CA PHE A 172 16.96 20.56 10.64
C PHE A 172 17.19 20.34 12.13
N CYS A 173 16.49 19.37 12.72
CA CYS A 173 16.76 18.89 14.07
C CYS A 173 16.90 17.37 14.04
N ALA A 174 17.87 16.83 14.79
CA ALA A 174 18.10 15.40 14.94
C ALA A 174 18.30 15.03 16.41
N TYR A 175 17.52 14.04 16.88
CA TYR A 175 17.53 13.54 18.24
C TYR A 175 17.76 12.02 18.24
N PHE A 176 18.51 11.51 19.23
CA PHE A 176 18.85 10.09 19.34
C PHE A 176 18.20 9.51 20.59
N ALA A 177 17.23 8.61 20.40
CA ALA A 177 16.69 7.81 21.49
C ALA A 177 17.62 6.61 21.75
N ILE A 178 18.22 6.58 22.92
CA ILE A 178 19.22 5.59 23.33
C ILE A 178 18.62 4.72 24.45
N ASN A 179 18.66 3.40 24.28
CA ASN A 179 18.30 2.47 25.33
C ASN A 179 19.52 2.16 26.21
N GLU A 180 19.67 2.93 27.28
CA GLU A 180 20.80 2.84 28.21
C GLU A 180 20.94 1.46 28.87
N ASN A 181 19.83 0.74 29.07
CA ASN A 181 19.86 -0.60 29.65
C ASN A 181 20.47 -1.68 28.72
N MET A 182 20.63 -1.37 27.43
CA MET A 182 21.14 -2.31 26.42
C MET A 182 22.58 -2.04 25.99
N LEU A 183 23.18 -0.93 26.45
CA LEU A 183 24.50 -0.49 26.01
C LEU A 183 25.41 -0.26 27.23
N PRO A 184 26.73 -0.49 27.09
CA PRO A 184 27.71 -0.04 28.09
C PRO A 184 27.62 1.47 28.33
N LEU A 185 27.85 1.91 29.57
CA LEU A 185 27.75 3.31 29.96
C LEU A 185 28.76 4.18 29.20
N GLU A 186 29.93 3.63 28.85
CA GLU A 186 30.95 4.32 28.05
C GLU A 186 30.43 4.68 26.66
N ILE A 187 29.63 3.80 26.05
CA ILE A 187 28.99 4.05 24.75
C ILE A 187 27.91 5.11 24.92
N VAL A 188 27.04 4.97 25.93
CA VAL A 188 25.96 5.93 26.20
C VAL A 188 26.51 7.34 26.39
N ASN A 189 27.55 7.51 27.21
CA ASN A 189 28.18 8.80 27.50
C ASN A 189 28.91 9.42 26.30
N SER A 190 29.26 8.60 25.30
CA SER A 190 29.94 9.07 24.07
C SER A 190 28.97 9.55 22.99
N LEU A 191 27.66 9.34 23.16
CA LEU A 191 26.65 9.68 22.17
C LEU A 191 25.95 11.01 22.51
N PRO A 192 25.38 11.71 21.52
CA PRO A 192 24.63 12.94 21.77
C PRO A 192 23.42 12.68 22.68
N ASN A 193 23.32 13.43 23.76
CA ASN A 193 22.20 13.39 24.71
C ASN A 193 21.17 14.52 24.48
N GLU A 194 21.53 15.57 23.74
CA GLU A 194 20.66 16.70 23.39
C GLU A 194 20.21 16.65 21.91
N PRO A 195 19.01 17.16 21.58
CA PRO A 195 18.60 17.39 20.19
C PRO A 195 19.57 18.35 19.49
N TYR A 196 20.17 17.89 18.39
CA TYR A 196 21.06 18.72 17.58
C TYR A 196 20.24 19.52 16.58
N LEU A 197 20.23 20.84 16.72
CA LEU A 197 19.53 21.76 15.85
C LEU A 197 20.51 22.59 15.02
N TYR A 198 20.25 22.69 13.72
CA TYR A 198 21.00 23.55 12.81
C TYR A 198 20.04 24.42 12.01
N ARG A 199 20.22 25.75 12.07
CA ARG A 199 19.57 26.75 11.20
C ARG A 199 20.63 27.49 10.42
N GLY A 200 20.51 27.53 9.10
CA GLY A 200 21.49 28.20 8.25
C GLY A 200 21.55 27.67 6.82
N PRO A 201 22.44 28.20 5.97
CA PRO A 201 22.54 27.80 4.58
C PRO A 201 23.02 26.35 4.44
N ASN A 202 22.72 25.72 3.30
CA ASN A 202 23.18 24.36 2.98
C ASN A 202 22.73 23.27 3.97
N VAL A 203 21.53 23.41 4.54
CA VAL A 203 20.92 22.47 5.51
C VAL A 203 21.07 21.00 5.11
N GLY A 204 20.74 20.65 3.86
CA GLY A 204 20.83 19.26 3.39
C GLY A 204 22.26 18.71 3.37
N LEU A 205 23.27 19.54 3.09
CA LEU A 205 24.68 19.19 3.18
C LEU A 205 25.07 18.96 4.64
N LYS A 206 24.76 19.92 5.52
CA LYS A 206 25.09 19.87 6.94
C LYS A 206 24.46 18.68 7.65
N PHE A 207 23.23 18.34 7.28
CA PHE A 207 22.55 17.14 7.76
C PHE A 207 23.30 15.86 7.37
N VAL A 208 23.68 15.71 6.10
CA VAL A 208 24.40 14.50 5.63
C VAL A 208 25.78 14.40 6.29
N GLU A 209 26.50 15.52 6.46
CA GLU A 209 27.77 15.57 7.20
C GLU A 209 27.59 15.13 8.66
N TYR A 210 26.62 15.71 9.37
CA TYR A 210 26.33 15.39 10.77
C TYR A 210 25.96 13.91 10.94
N MET A 211 24.99 13.43 10.16
CA MET A 211 24.52 12.03 10.23
C MET A 211 25.62 11.03 9.86
N LYS A 212 26.51 11.38 8.93
CA LYS A 212 27.67 10.54 8.62
C LYS A 212 28.67 10.51 9.77
N SER A 213 28.96 11.66 10.40
CA SER A 213 29.90 11.72 11.53
C SER A 213 29.41 10.88 12.71
N ILE A 214 28.14 11.03 13.09
CA ILE A 214 27.52 10.26 14.17
C ILE A 214 27.37 8.79 13.78
N GLY A 215 27.05 8.50 12.50
CA GLY A 215 27.09 7.15 11.98
C GLY A 215 28.46 6.50 12.15
N ASN A 216 29.53 7.16 11.72
CA ASN A 216 30.90 6.67 11.89
C ASN A 216 31.19 6.39 13.37
N LEU A 217 30.94 7.37 14.25
CA LEU A 217 31.10 7.24 15.70
C LEU A 217 30.35 6.03 16.28
N ILE A 218 29.04 5.88 16.00
CA ILE A 218 28.25 4.75 16.49
C ILE A 218 28.82 3.44 15.96
N GLY A 219 29.18 3.37 14.68
CA GLY A 219 29.74 2.15 14.11
C GLY A 219 31.07 1.77 14.75
N ASP A 220 31.95 2.73 15.03
CA ASP A 220 33.23 2.49 15.71
C ASP A 220 33.01 2.03 17.16
N LEU A 221 32.10 2.68 17.90
CA LEU A 221 31.73 2.30 19.28
C LEU A 221 31.11 0.90 19.36
N LEU A 222 30.35 0.50 18.35
CA LEU A 222 29.70 -0.82 18.29
C LEU A 222 30.61 -1.90 17.67
N ASN A 223 31.75 -1.55 17.08
CA ASN A 223 32.68 -2.48 16.45
C ASN A 223 33.64 -3.10 17.48
N VAL A 224 33.07 -3.69 18.53
CA VAL A 224 33.80 -4.36 19.60
C VAL A 224 33.36 -5.83 19.66
N ASN A 225 34.32 -6.73 19.90
CA ASN A 225 34.07 -8.16 20.08
C ASN A 225 34.65 -8.64 21.42
N VAL A 226 34.03 -8.22 22.53
CA VAL A 226 34.40 -8.65 23.88
C VAL A 226 34.13 -10.16 24.02
N PRO A 227 35.12 -10.97 24.40
CA PRO A 227 34.92 -12.39 24.65
C PRO A 227 33.86 -12.64 25.73
N MET A 228 33.16 -13.76 25.61
CA MET A 228 32.19 -14.18 26.62
C MET A 228 32.85 -14.33 27.99
N LEU A 229 32.23 -13.75 29.02
CA LEU A 229 32.61 -13.95 30.42
C LEU A 229 32.34 -15.41 30.84
N PRO A 230 33.07 -15.93 31.85
CA PRO A 230 32.74 -17.23 32.43
C PRO A 230 31.29 -17.25 32.92
N LEU A 231 30.57 -18.33 32.59
CA LEU A 231 29.18 -18.50 33.03
C LEU A 231 29.12 -18.59 34.56
N THR A 232 28.11 -17.94 35.16
CA THR A 232 27.75 -18.21 36.56
C THR A 232 27.20 -19.62 36.71
N ARG A 233 27.07 -20.12 37.94
CA ARG A 233 26.47 -21.44 38.20
C ARG A 233 25.04 -21.52 37.62
N GLU A 234 24.23 -20.49 37.86
CA GLU A 234 22.86 -20.39 37.35
C GLU A 234 22.81 -20.39 35.82
N GLU A 235 23.70 -19.65 35.15
CA GLU A 235 23.77 -19.60 33.69
C GLU A 235 24.24 -20.93 33.08
N SER A 236 25.20 -21.59 33.73
CA SER A 236 25.64 -22.94 33.36
C SER A 236 24.48 -23.94 33.47
N ASP A 237 23.71 -23.88 34.55
CA ASP A 237 22.57 -24.78 34.77
C ASP A 237 21.43 -24.50 33.78
N ARG A 238 21.15 -23.21 33.49
CA ARG A 238 20.24 -22.80 32.42
C ARG A 238 20.68 -23.33 31.06
N PHE A 239 21.98 -23.27 30.74
CA PHE A 239 22.50 -23.81 29.48
C PHE A 239 22.34 -25.33 29.39
N LYS A 240 22.65 -26.06 30.46
CA LYS A 240 22.57 -27.53 30.49
C LYS A 240 21.15 -28.06 30.47
N SER A 241 20.21 -27.34 31.10
CA SER A 241 18.80 -27.73 31.20
C SER A 241 17.95 -27.28 30.02
N ALA A 242 18.45 -26.38 29.17
CA ALA A 242 17.70 -25.85 28.04
C ALA A 242 17.42 -26.92 26.99
N THR A 243 16.13 -27.16 26.72
CA THR A 243 15.67 -28.10 25.69
C THR A 243 15.28 -27.41 24.38
N HIS A 244 15.08 -26.09 24.41
CA HIS A 244 14.62 -25.29 23.28
C HIS A 244 15.43 -24.00 23.11
N CYS A 245 15.55 -23.53 21.88
CA CYS A 245 16.11 -22.22 21.59
C CYS A 245 15.23 -21.10 22.15
N GLU A 246 15.79 -20.22 22.98
CA GLU A 246 15.02 -19.12 23.58
C GLU A 246 14.62 -18.00 22.59
N CYS A 247 15.14 -18.03 21.35
CA CYS A 247 14.79 -17.08 20.29
C CYS A 247 13.65 -17.61 19.41
N CYS A 248 13.82 -18.79 18.81
CA CYS A 248 12.84 -19.38 17.89
C CYS A 248 11.91 -20.42 18.52
N ASN A 249 12.17 -20.84 19.75
CA ASN A 249 11.44 -21.88 20.47
C ASN A 249 11.44 -23.25 19.77
N THR A 250 12.42 -23.50 18.91
CA THR A 250 12.66 -24.83 18.30
C THR A 250 13.45 -25.70 19.27
N GLU A 251 13.05 -26.96 19.41
CA GLU A 251 13.74 -27.96 20.23
C GLU A 251 15.17 -28.20 19.73
N PHE A 252 16.11 -28.36 20.66
CA PHE A 252 17.50 -28.67 20.31
C PHE A 252 17.66 -30.14 19.90
N SER A 253 18.54 -30.38 18.93
CA SER A 253 18.88 -31.73 18.47
C SER A 253 20.37 -31.82 18.14
N GLU A 254 20.98 -32.97 18.43
CA GLU A 254 22.43 -33.17 18.28
C GLU A 254 22.93 -33.05 16.83
N ALA A 255 22.07 -33.32 15.84
CA ALA A 255 22.47 -33.39 14.43
C ALA A 255 22.36 -32.06 13.66
N LEU A 256 21.38 -31.19 14.00
CA LEU A 256 21.05 -30.02 13.16
C LEU A 256 20.80 -28.74 13.96
N ASN A 257 20.50 -28.82 15.26
CA ASN A 257 20.07 -27.68 16.06
C ASN A 257 20.74 -27.70 17.45
N ALA A 258 22.07 -27.68 17.50
CA ALA A 258 22.81 -27.72 18.76
C ALA A 258 22.69 -26.39 19.55
N PRO A 259 22.66 -26.44 20.90
CA PRO A 259 22.60 -25.25 21.74
C PRO A 259 23.91 -24.45 21.70
N CYS A 260 23.79 -23.14 21.52
CA CYS A 260 24.86 -22.16 21.48
C CYS A 260 24.73 -21.19 22.66
N ARG A 261 25.88 -20.77 23.21
CA ARG A 261 25.97 -19.76 24.27
C ARG A 261 26.01 -18.38 23.64
N ASP A 262 24.84 -17.78 23.50
CA ASP A 262 24.75 -16.41 22.97
C ASP A 262 25.17 -15.41 24.05
N HIS A 263 26.01 -14.44 23.67
CA HIS A 263 26.54 -13.43 24.57
C HIS A 263 26.62 -12.07 23.90
N CYS A 264 26.63 -11.00 24.70
CA CYS A 264 26.76 -9.64 24.20
C CYS A 264 28.21 -9.35 23.84
N HIS A 265 28.50 -9.01 22.58
CA HIS A 265 29.87 -8.67 22.17
C HIS A 265 30.34 -7.30 22.68
N LEU A 266 29.45 -6.50 23.28
CA LEU A 266 29.83 -5.23 23.91
C LEU A 266 30.20 -5.39 25.40
N THR A 267 29.64 -6.38 26.10
CA THR A 267 29.83 -6.55 27.55
C THR A 267 30.41 -7.91 27.96
N GLY A 268 30.50 -8.86 27.04
CA GLY A 268 30.87 -10.26 27.30
C GLY A 268 29.80 -11.07 28.05
N LYS A 269 28.70 -10.45 28.51
CA LYS A 269 27.68 -11.12 29.34
C LYS A 269 26.89 -12.15 28.54
N PHE A 270 26.67 -13.31 29.14
CA PHE A 270 25.76 -14.34 28.62
C PHE A 270 24.33 -13.77 28.53
N ARG A 271 23.65 -14.06 27.41
CA ARG A 271 22.31 -13.52 27.11
C ARG A 271 21.24 -14.62 27.10
N ALA A 272 21.51 -15.71 26.38
CA ALA A 272 20.52 -16.73 26.07
C ALA A 272 21.13 -18.05 25.58
N VAL A 273 20.36 -19.13 25.67
CA VAL A 273 20.66 -20.39 24.97
C VAL A 273 19.95 -20.38 23.61
N LEU A 274 20.72 -20.27 22.52
CA LEU A 274 20.18 -20.13 21.17
C LEU A 274 20.58 -21.31 20.28
N CYS A 275 19.85 -21.57 19.21
CA CYS A 275 20.38 -22.43 18.15
C CYS A 275 21.40 -21.68 17.30
N GLY A 276 22.24 -22.42 16.56
CA GLY A 276 23.28 -21.83 15.69
C GLY A 276 22.74 -20.79 14.70
N SER A 277 21.60 -21.06 14.05
CA SER A 277 20.99 -20.13 13.09
C SER A 277 20.50 -18.83 13.76
N CYS A 278 19.85 -18.92 14.92
CA CYS A 278 19.43 -17.74 15.69
C CYS A 278 20.62 -16.97 16.25
N ASN A 279 21.64 -17.66 16.75
CA ASN A 279 22.86 -17.06 17.26
C ASN A 279 23.58 -16.23 16.18
N LEU A 280 23.72 -16.77 14.96
CA LEU A 280 24.32 -16.05 13.82
C LEU A 280 23.50 -14.84 13.36
N LYS A 281 22.16 -14.90 13.48
CA LYS A 281 21.23 -13.81 13.14
C LYS A 281 21.15 -12.75 14.24
N ARG A 282 21.42 -13.08 15.51
CA ARG A 282 21.44 -12.14 16.65
C ARG A 282 22.74 -11.33 16.66
N GLN A 283 22.83 -10.40 15.73
CA GLN A 283 23.96 -9.49 15.59
C GLN A 283 23.71 -8.17 16.33
N ASP A 284 24.78 -7.53 16.78
CA ASP A 284 24.71 -6.16 17.29
C ASP A 284 24.24 -5.19 16.19
N GLN A 285 23.87 -3.98 16.57
CA GLN A 285 23.21 -3.04 15.67
C GLN A 285 24.12 -2.63 14.49
N LYS A 286 23.85 -3.20 13.30
CA LYS A 286 24.56 -2.87 12.04
C LYS A 286 23.92 -1.76 11.21
N SER A 287 22.77 -1.26 11.64
CA SER A 287 22.12 -0.13 10.99
C SER A 287 21.47 0.78 12.01
N LEU A 288 21.64 2.09 11.83
CA LEU A 288 20.93 3.13 12.57
C LEU A 288 19.63 3.47 11.82
N PRO A 289 18.45 3.18 12.38
CA PRO A 289 17.19 3.68 11.84
C PRO A 289 17.12 5.20 12.04
N VAL A 290 16.83 5.92 10.97
CA VAL A 290 16.61 7.38 10.95
C VAL A 290 15.16 7.61 10.56
N ILE A 291 14.33 8.01 11.52
CA ILE A 291 12.88 8.11 11.39
C ILE A 291 12.49 9.57 11.10
N ILE A 292 11.75 9.77 10.00
CA ILE A 292 11.23 11.08 9.58
C ILE A 292 9.75 10.92 9.21
N HIS A 293 8.89 11.84 9.61
CA HIS A 293 7.45 11.70 9.39
C HIS A 293 6.99 12.30 8.05
N GLY A 294 6.50 11.47 7.12
CA GLY A 294 5.98 11.96 5.83
C GLY A 294 7.06 12.28 4.79
N SER A 295 8.30 11.91 5.06
CA SER A 295 9.49 12.34 4.32
C SER A 295 9.55 11.94 2.86
N SER A 296 8.86 10.87 2.46
CA SER A 296 8.87 10.38 1.07
C SER A 296 8.37 11.43 0.06
N ASN A 297 7.61 12.42 0.52
CA ASN A 297 7.03 13.46 -0.31
C ASN A 297 7.71 14.83 -0.15
N TYR A 298 8.60 14.98 0.83
CA TYR A 298 9.15 16.28 1.23
C TYR A 298 10.64 16.18 1.59
N ASP A 299 11.00 15.84 2.83
CA ASP A 299 12.38 15.91 3.39
C ASP A 299 13.41 15.08 2.63
N THR A 300 12.97 13.93 2.11
CA THR A 300 13.83 13.07 1.27
C THR A 300 14.40 13.84 0.07
N HIS A 301 13.67 14.82 -0.46
CA HIS A 301 14.15 15.64 -1.58
C HIS A 301 15.29 16.58 -1.19
N PHE A 302 15.34 17.05 0.07
CA PHE A 302 16.47 17.83 0.57
C PHE A 302 17.70 16.97 0.80
N ILE A 303 17.53 15.71 1.22
CA ILE A 303 18.65 14.82 1.58
C ILE A 303 19.32 14.19 0.35
N ILE A 304 18.53 13.65 -0.59
CA ILE A 304 19.02 12.76 -1.66
C ILE A 304 20.12 13.42 -2.52
N LYS A 305 20.01 14.73 -2.78
CA LYS A 305 20.99 15.48 -3.58
C LYS A 305 22.38 15.50 -2.96
N HIS A 306 22.47 15.46 -1.62
CA HIS A 306 23.72 15.55 -0.88
C HIS A 306 24.31 14.18 -0.53
N LEU A 307 23.59 13.07 -0.76
CA LEU A 307 24.15 11.73 -0.55
C LEU A 307 25.32 11.37 -1.49
N GLY A 308 25.55 12.18 -2.52
CA GLY A 308 26.60 12.00 -3.52
C GLY A 308 27.98 12.55 -3.18
N LEU A 309 28.14 13.19 -2.02
CA LEU A 309 29.36 13.94 -1.69
C LEU A 309 30.58 13.07 -1.36
N ASP A 310 30.37 11.80 -1.02
CA ASP A 310 31.44 10.83 -0.81
C ASP A 310 31.30 9.61 -1.75
N GLN A 311 32.21 8.63 -1.60
CA GLN A 311 32.22 7.38 -2.37
C GLN A 311 31.49 6.19 -1.70
N ASN A 312 30.87 6.37 -0.52
CA ASN A 312 30.12 5.32 0.19
C ASN A 312 28.75 5.01 -0.41
N LYS A 313 28.50 3.73 -0.67
CA LYS A 313 27.31 3.23 -1.39
C LYS A 313 25.99 3.80 -0.85
N VAL A 314 25.04 4.04 -1.76
CA VAL A 314 23.65 4.39 -1.45
C VAL A 314 22.74 3.32 -2.04
N ASP A 315 22.00 2.61 -1.18
CA ASP A 315 20.96 1.68 -1.60
C ASP A 315 19.59 2.37 -1.58
N VAL A 316 18.73 2.08 -2.55
CA VAL A 316 17.38 2.63 -2.63
C VAL A 316 16.35 1.54 -2.87
N VAL A 317 15.18 1.70 -2.25
CA VAL A 317 13.98 0.92 -2.56
C VAL A 317 12.99 1.85 -3.27
N PRO A 318 13.04 1.97 -4.62
CA PRO A 318 12.28 2.99 -5.33
C PRO A 318 10.79 2.63 -5.45
N ASN A 319 9.94 3.63 -5.23
CA ASN A 319 8.53 3.58 -5.61
C ASN A 319 8.32 4.29 -6.96
N THR A 320 8.96 5.44 -7.12
CA THR A 320 9.09 6.16 -8.39
C THR A 320 10.56 6.53 -8.61
N LYS A 321 10.83 7.34 -9.63
CA LYS A 321 12.17 7.91 -9.87
C LYS A 321 12.59 8.86 -8.74
N GLU A 322 11.64 9.59 -8.14
CA GLU A 322 11.93 10.61 -7.13
C GLU A 322 11.45 10.26 -5.72
N LYS A 323 10.58 9.25 -5.58
CA LYS A 323 10.04 8.81 -4.29
C LYS A 323 10.54 7.41 -3.96
N TYR A 324 11.12 7.26 -2.78
CA TYR A 324 11.65 5.99 -2.28
C TYR A 324 10.77 5.47 -1.14
N ILE A 325 10.64 4.15 -1.01
CA ILE A 325 10.08 3.53 0.20
C ILE A 325 11.06 3.73 1.36
N SER A 326 12.35 3.56 1.07
CA SER A 326 13.47 3.82 1.97
C SER A 326 14.75 3.94 1.14
N TYR A 327 15.77 4.55 1.72
CA TYR A 327 17.13 4.58 1.20
C TYR A 327 18.12 4.39 2.34
N VAL A 328 19.30 3.86 2.02
CA VAL A 328 20.32 3.49 2.99
C VAL A 328 21.65 4.08 2.57
N LYS A 329 22.27 4.87 3.44
CA LYS A 329 23.61 5.40 3.26
C LYS A 329 24.60 4.56 4.05
N HIS A 330 25.62 4.04 3.36
CA HIS A 330 26.72 3.33 4.02
C HIS A 330 27.71 4.36 4.57
N THR A 331 28.32 4.01 5.70
CA THR A 331 29.33 4.83 6.39
C THR A 331 30.69 4.15 6.31
N ASP A 332 31.75 4.84 6.75
CA ASP A 332 33.12 4.33 6.69
C ASP A 332 33.36 3.23 7.75
N SER A 333 32.71 3.34 8.92
CA SER A 333 32.76 2.34 10.00
C SER A 333 31.89 1.10 9.75
N GLY A 334 31.18 1.04 8.62
CA GLY A 334 30.36 -0.10 8.21
C GLY A 334 28.92 -0.08 8.73
N ILE A 335 28.55 0.84 9.63
CA ILE A 335 27.14 1.02 10.02
C ILE A 335 26.34 1.61 8.85
N LYS A 336 25.07 1.21 8.73
CA LYS A 336 24.18 1.66 7.66
C LYS A 336 23.13 2.64 8.21
N LEU A 337 23.12 3.87 7.71
CA LEU A 337 22.08 4.86 8.02
C LEU A 337 20.83 4.52 7.20
N ARG A 338 19.77 4.08 7.87
CA ARG A 338 18.55 3.56 7.24
C ARG A 338 17.41 4.56 7.42
N PHE A 339 17.08 5.30 6.36
CA PHE A 339 16.03 6.33 6.40
C PHE A 339 14.65 5.70 6.24
N ILE A 340 13.77 5.93 7.22
CA ILE A 340 12.45 5.33 7.33
C ILE A 340 11.41 6.44 7.45
N ASP A 341 10.37 6.34 6.65
CA ASP A 341 9.21 7.23 6.71
C ASP A 341 8.17 6.67 7.70
N SER A 342 8.01 7.31 8.85
CA SER A 342 7.07 6.83 9.89
C SER A 342 5.61 6.86 9.43
N PHE A 343 5.26 7.67 8.44
CA PHE A 343 3.92 7.71 7.84
C PHE A 343 3.56 6.39 7.13
N ARG A 344 4.57 5.57 6.75
CA ARG A 344 4.35 4.22 6.22
C ARG A 344 3.99 3.19 7.29
N PHE A 345 4.05 3.58 8.56
CA PHE A 345 3.55 2.83 9.70
C PHE A 345 2.26 3.41 10.26
N MET A 346 2.23 4.74 10.39
CA MET A 346 1.17 5.48 11.05
C MET A 346 0.68 6.57 10.09
N ALA A 347 -0.23 6.21 9.19
CA ALA A 347 -0.69 7.07 8.09
C ALA A 347 -1.68 8.17 8.54
N SER A 348 -1.30 8.94 9.57
CA SER A 348 -2.01 10.11 10.08
C SER A 348 -1.02 11.25 10.31
N SER A 349 -1.50 12.49 10.46
CA SER A 349 -0.63 13.62 10.78
C SER A 349 -0.03 13.47 12.18
N LEU A 350 1.17 14.01 12.38
CA LEU A 350 1.80 14.06 13.71
C LEU A 350 0.86 14.68 14.76
N SER A 351 0.15 15.76 14.42
CA SER A 351 -0.85 16.38 15.31
C SER A 351 -1.96 15.43 15.76
N SER A 352 -2.41 14.53 14.88
CA SER A 352 -3.41 13.52 15.22
C SER A 352 -2.81 12.42 16.08
N LEU A 353 -1.57 12.00 15.81
CA LEU A 353 -0.89 10.96 16.58
C LEU A 353 -0.60 11.40 18.01
N VAL A 354 -0.10 12.62 18.19
CA VAL A 354 0.22 13.21 19.51
C VAL A 354 -1.01 13.30 20.39
N LYS A 355 -2.18 13.67 19.85
CA LYS A 355 -3.45 13.72 20.60
C LYS A 355 -3.88 12.37 21.20
N ASN A 356 -3.33 11.25 20.73
CA ASN A 356 -3.62 9.93 21.26
C ASN A 356 -2.67 9.50 22.39
N LEU A 357 -1.62 10.26 22.67
CA LEU A 357 -0.70 10.01 23.78
C LEU A 357 -1.25 10.57 25.10
N LYS A 358 -1.00 9.86 26.19
CA LYS A 358 -1.23 10.31 27.56
C LYS A 358 0.01 11.04 28.10
N ASN A 359 -0.17 11.81 29.17
CA ASN A 359 0.91 12.58 29.79
C ASN A 359 2.12 11.73 30.22
N ASP A 360 1.92 10.49 30.68
CA ASP A 360 2.99 9.55 31.06
C ASP A 360 3.76 8.98 29.87
N GLN A 361 3.25 9.15 28.64
CA GLN A 361 3.85 8.64 27.41
C GLN A 361 4.81 9.61 26.72
N PHE A 362 4.90 10.86 27.19
CA PHE A 362 5.83 11.88 26.69
C PHE A 362 7.20 11.79 27.37
N ILE A 363 7.83 10.62 27.30
CA ILE A 363 9.09 10.32 28.00
C ILE A 363 10.20 11.25 27.52
N HIS A 364 10.38 11.37 26.21
CA HIS A 364 11.46 12.13 25.60
C HIS A 364 11.21 13.63 25.65
N THR A 365 9.96 14.09 25.45
CA THR A 365 9.63 15.51 25.58
C THR A 365 9.90 16.02 27.00
N LYS A 366 9.56 15.25 28.03
CA LYS A 366 9.79 15.62 29.44
C LYS A 366 11.26 15.77 29.83
N MET A 367 12.18 15.17 29.08
CA MET A 367 13.61 15.29 29.36
C MET A 367 14.14 16.72 29.12
N PHE A 368 13.45 17.52 28.30
CA PHE A 368 13.96 18.82 27.84
C PHE A 368 13.09 20.02 28.22
N PHE A 369 11.96 19.79 28.89
CA PHE A 369 11.00 20.83 29.26
C PHE A 369 10.57 20.67 30.71
N ARG A 370 10.38 21.80 31.41
CA ARG A 370 9.86 21.81 32.79
C ARG A 370 8.42 21.31 32.82
N ASP A 371 8.03 20.67 33.91
CA ASP A 371 6.68 20.14 34.09
C ASP A 371 5.57 21.19 33.89
N GLU A 372 5.82 22.43 34.35
CA GLU A 372 4.90 23.57 34.18
C GLU A 372 4.69 23.99 32.72
N ASP A 373 5.69 23.78 31.86
CA ASP A 373 5.66 24.16 30.45
C ASP A 373 5.15 23.04 29.53
N LEU A 374 5.00 21.80 30.03
CA LEU A 374 4.64 20.64 29.21
C LEU A 374 3.31 20.81 28.47
N CYS A 375 2.35 21.53 29.04
CA CYS A 375 1.08 21.81 28.38
C CYS A 375 1.24 22.60 27.06
N LEU A 376 2.38 23.29 26.89
CA LEU A 376 2.71 24.05 25.70
C LEU A 376 3.39 23.20 24.61
N VAL A 377 4.05 22.10 24.97
CA VAL A 377 4.91 21.29 24.08
C VAL A 377 4.45 19.85 23.88
N THR A 378 3.38 19.43 24.54
CA THR A 378 2.73 18.10 24.38
C THR A 378 1.64 18.07 23.31
N ARG A 379 1.60 19.11 22.46
CA ARG A 379 0.76 19.19 21.26
C ARG A 379 1.61 19.72 20.10
N LYS A 380 1.21 19.41 18.86
CA LYS A 380 1.84 20.05 17.69
C LYS A 380 1.64 21.56 17.76
N GLY A 381 2.73 22.31 17.65
CA GLY A 381 2.72 23.77 17.59
C GLY A 381 2.09 24.29 16.31
N VAL A 382 2.01 25.61 16.20
CA VAL A 382 1.56 26.31 14.98
C VAL A 382 2.69 27.13 14.41
N TYR A 383 2.75 27.26 13.09
CA TYR A 383 3.85 27.95 12.43
C TYR A 383 3.35 28.71 11.19
N PRO A 384 3.78 29.97 10.96
CA PRO A 384 3.30 30.79 9.86
C PRO A 384 4.07 30.51 8.55
N TYR A 385 3.92 29.29 8.01
CA TYR A 385 4.69 28.80 6.85
C TYR A 385 4.71 29.74 5.65
N GLU A 386 3.57 30.33 5.27
CA GLU A 386 3.49 31.21 4.08
C GLU A 386 4.09 32.60 4.30
N PHE A 387 4.22 33.03 5.55
CA PHE A 387 4.91 34.27 5.93
C PHE A 387 6.43 34.11 5.93
N THR A 388 6.93 32.92 6.28
CA THR A 388 8.36 32.58 6.25
C THR A 388 8.83 32.29 4.82
N ASP A 389 8.87 33.34 3.99
CA ASP A 389 9.22 33.27 2.56
C ASP A 389 10.65 33.74 2.22
N SER A 390 11.40 34.20 3.23
CA SER A 390 12.76 34.73 3.11
C SER A 390 13.55 34.55 4.42
N TRP A 391 14.87 34.70 4.37
CA TRP A 391 15.73 34.53 5.56
C TRP A 391 15.53 35.67 6.55
N GLU A 392 15.33 36.88 6.04
CA GLU A 392 15.10 38.11 6.81
C GLU A 392 13.82 38.03 7.65
N LYS A 393 12.85 37.21 7.24
CA LYS A 393 11.62 36.97 8.03
C LYS A 393 11.90 36.24 9.33
N LEU A 394 12.98 35.48 9.42
CA LEU A 394 13.38 34.81 10.65
C LEU A 394 13.91 35.79 11.69
N ASP A 395 14.39 36.97 11.28
CA ASP A 395 14.93 38.00 12.17
C ASP A 395 13.83 38.92 12.76
N VAL A 396 12.56 38.71 12.38
CA VAL A 396 11.44 39.49 12.91
C VAL A 396 11.30 39.23 14.40
N THR A 397 11.23 40.31 15.18
CA THR A 397 11.27 40.29 16.65
C THR A 397 9.91 40.20 17.34
N GLN A 398 8.85 39.97 16.56
CA GLN A 398 7.48 39.85 17.04
C GLN A 398 6.80 38.67 16.34
N LEU A 399 5.87 38.03 17.03
CA LEU A 399 5.04 37.00 16.41
C LEU A 399 4.22 37.63 15.26
N PRO A 400 4.19 37.02 14.07
CA PRO A 400 3.39 37.53 12.95
C PRO A 400 1.91 37.67 13.30
N ALA A 401 1.22 38.62 12.68
CA ALA A 401 -0.20 38.83 12.92
C ALA A 401 -1.03 37.59 12.54
N LYS A 402 -2.20 37.41 13.18
CA LYS A 402 -3.06 36.24 13.03
C LYS A 402 -3.38 35.91 11.57
N GLU A 403 -3.60 36.91 10.72
CA GLU A 403 -3.94 36.75 9.31
C GLU A 403 -2.79 36.14 8.50
N GLN A 404 -1.55 36.31 8.97
CA GLN A 404 -0.33 35.81 8.33
C GLN A 404 -0.09 34.31 8.58
N PHE A 405 -0.89 33.68 9.45
CA PHE A 405 -0.93 32.23 9.65
C PHE A 405 -1.88 31.49 8.69
N TYR A 406 -2.45 32.18 7.70
CA TYR A 406 -3.34 31.55 6.72
C TYR A 406 -2.69 30.37 6.00
N ASN A 407 -3.39 29.24 5.95
CA ASN A 407 -2.93 28.02 5.29
C ASN A 407 -3.72 27.79 4.00
N SER A 408 -3.13 28.11 2.85
CA SER A 408 -3.74 27.94 1.54
C SER A 408 -3.87 26.48 1.07
N MET A 409 -3.10 25.54 1.66
CA MET A 409 -3.27 24.11 1.40
C MET A 409 -4.56 23.58 2.05
N GLY A 410 -4.86 24.05 3.26
CA GLY A 410 -6.09 23.76 4.01
C GLY A 410 -7.25 24.70 3.71
N LEU A 411 -6.99 25.81 3.00
CA LEU A 411 -7.89 26.94 2.79
C LEU A 411 -8.49 27.46 4.11
N SER A 412 -7.67 27.53 5.16
CA SER A 412 -8.11 27.81 6.54
C SER A 412 -7.27 28.92 7.18
N GLU A 413 -7.94 29.77 7.93
CA GLU A 413 -7.34 30.64 8.92
C GLU A 413 -6.95 29.84 10.18
N ILE A 414 -6.04 30.40 10.97
CA ILE A 414 -5.73 29.89 12.31
C ILE A 414 -6.89 30.20 13.27
N SER A 415 -7.18 29.31 14.22
CA SER A 415 -8.17 29.59 15.27
C SER A 415 -7.62 30.56 16.31
N ASP A 416 -8.49 31.31 17.00
CA ASP A 416 -8.09 32.18 18.12
C ASP A 416 -7.31 31.40 19.18
N THR A 417 -7.80 30.21 19.54
CA THR A 417 -7.15 29.32 20.51
C THR A 417 -5.75 28.87 20.12
N ASP A 418 -5.49 28.70 18.83
CA ASP A 418 -4.19 28.27 18.32
C ASP A 418 -3.22 29.46 18.23
N TYR A 419 -3.74 30.64 17.90
CA TYR A 419 -2.95 31.88 17.89
C TYR A 419 -2.56 32.32 19.32
N GLU A 420 -3.52 32.32 20.26
CA GLU A 420 -3.24 32.58 21.69
C GLU A 420 -2.22 31.58 22.25
N HIS A 421 -2.28 30.32 21.81
CA HIS A 421 -1.28 29.33 22.18
C HIS A 421 0.10 29.67 21.61
N ALA A 422 0.19 30.15 20.37
CA ALA A 422 1.43 30.62 19.77
C ALA A 422 2.04 31.80 20.55
N GLU A 423 1.22 32.77 20.97
CA GLU A 423 1.64 33.90 21.81
C GLU A 423 2.15 33.44 23.17
N LYS A 424 1.46 32.50 23.81
CA LYS A 424 1.91 31.90 25.08
C LYS A 424 3.25 31.20 24.91
N VAL A 425 3.42 30.37 23.88
CA VAL A 425 4.70 29.69 23.58
C VAL A 425 5.81 30.72 23.35
N TRP A 426 5.55 31.74 22.53
CA TRP A 426 6.52 32.81 22.26
C TRP A 426 7.02 33.47 23.54
N ASN A 427 6.09 33.85 24.41
CA ASN A 427 6.38 34.55 25.66
C ASN A 427 7.04 33.63 26.71
N THR A 428 6.48 32.44 26.96
CA THR A 428 6.97 31.52 28.00
C THR A 428 8.41 31.05 27.72
N PHE A 429 8.75 30.82 26.45
CA PHE A 429 10.09 30.38 26.07
C PHE A 429 11.03 31.54 25.68
N ASN A 430 10.61 32.79 25.91
CA ASN A 430 11.40 34.00 25.63
C ASN A 430 11.95 34.06 24.20
N CYS A 431 11.12 33.71 23.20
CA CYS A 431 11.51 33.79 21.80
C CYS A 431 11.79 35.26 21.44
N GLN A 432 13.00 35.57 20.98
CA GLN A 432 13.38 36.94 20.60
C GLN A 432 13.10 37.20 19.12
N THR A 433 13.18 36.15 18.29
CA THR A 433 12.99 36.21 16.85
C THR A 433 12.09 35.08 16.36
N LEU A 434 11.51 35.23 15.16
CA LEU A 434 10.74 34.15 14.51
C LEU A 434 11.62 32.92 14.23
N GLY A 435 12.92 33.12 14.04
CA GLY A 435 13.91 32.06 14.03
C GLY A 435 13.88 31.24 15.31
N ASP A 436 14.00 31.87 16.49
CA ASP A 436 14.02 31.16 17.78
C ASP A 436 12.73 30.36 17.99
N TYR A 437 11.59 30.96 17.62
CA TYR A 437 10.30 30.28 17.61
C TYR A 437 10.29 29.07 16.66
N SER A 438 10.86 29.20 15.46
CA SER A 438 11.01 28.10 14.50
C SER A 438 11.90 26.97 15.02
N ASP A 439 12.96 27.30 15.74
CA ASP A 439 13.87 26.30 16.29
C ASP A 439 13.20 25.50 17.41
N LEU A 440 12.48 26.19 18.30
CA LEU A 440 11.65 25.56 19.33
C LEU A 440 10.54 24.69 18.71
N TYR A 441 9.87 25.18 17.67
CA TYR A 441 8.85 24.44 16.93
C TYR A 441 9.43 23.12 16.41
N LEU A 442 10.57 23.19 15.70
CA LEU A 442 11.20 22.03 15.10
C LEU A 442 11.75 21.05 16.16
N LYS A 443 12.35 21.55 17.24
CA LYS A 443 12.77 20.73 18.40
C LYS A 443 11.58 19.96 18.97
N THR A 444 10.46 20.63 19.18
CA THR A 444 9.24 20.03 19.75
C THR A 444 8.67 18.98 18.81
N ASP A 445 8.58 19.24 17.50
CA ASP A 445 8.10 18.27 16.52
C ASP A 445 8.93 16.97 16.49
N VAL A 446 10.27 17.08 16.57
CA VAL A 446 11.16 15.91 16.62
C VAL A 446 10.98 15.10 17.91
N LEU A 447 10.85 15.76 19.06
CA LEU A 447 10.61 15.09 20.35
C LEU A 447 9.24 14.41 20.39
N LEU A 448 8.21 15.08 19.88
CA LEU A 448 6.87 14.51 19.73
C LEU A 448 6.86 13.30 18.79
N LEU A 449 7.59 13.35 17.68
CA LEU A 449 7.75 12.21 16.78
C LEU A 449 8.45 11.04 17.49
N CYS A 450 9.49 11.31 18.28
CA CYS A 450 10.18 10.32 19.08
C CYS A 450 9.21 9.63 20.05
N ASP A 451 8.46 10.39 20.85
CA ASP A 451 7.47 9.85 21.79
C ASP A 451 6.42 9.01 21.08
N VAL A 452 5.85 9.51 19.97
CA VAL A 452 4.85 8.77 19.18
C VAL A 452 5.41 7.43 18.69
N PHE A 453 6.60 7.43 18.08
CA PHE A 453 7.16 6.21 17.49
C PHE A 453 7.69 5.23 18.55
N GLU A 454 8.27 5.69 19.66
CA GLU A 454 8.68 4.80 20.76
C GLU A 454 7.48 4.14 21.44
N ASN A 455 6.38 4.86 21.66
CA ASN A 455 5.13 4.26 22.13
C ASN A 455 4.60 3.23 21.12
N PHE A 456 4.66 3.54 19.82
CA PHE A 456 4.30 2.59 18.77
C PHE A 456 5.19 1.33 18.78
N ARG A 457 6.50 1.46 19.02
CA ARG A 457 7.42 0.32 19.20
C ARG A 457 6.99 -0.56 20.36
N LEU A 458 6.62 0.03 21.50
CA LEU A 458 6.13 -0.71 22.67
C LEU A 458 4.82 -1.45 22.36
N VAL A 459 3.87 -0.81 21.68
CA VAL A 459 2.62 -1.47 21.25
C VAL A 459 2.93 -2.69 20.37
N CYS A 460 3.88 -2.57 19.43
CA CYS A 460 4.24 -3.68 18.55
C CYS A 460 4.98 -4.81 19.29
N LEU A 461 5.92 -4.47 20.17
CA LEU A 461 6.65 -5.44 21.00
C LEU A 461 5.71 -6.20 21.94
N ASN A 462 4.78 -5.51 22.60
CA ASN A 462 3.87 -6.14 23.56
C ASN A 462 2.82 -7.05 22.90
N ASN A 463 2.39 -6.74 21.68
CA ASN A 463 1.31 -7.49 21.01
C ASN A 463 1.82 -8.52 19.98
N TYR A 464 2.98 -8.28 19.37
CA TYR A 464 3.52 -9.12 18.29
C TYR A 464 4.97 -9.57 18.53
N GLU A 465 5.62 -9.09 19.59
CA GLU A 465 7.02 -9.36 19.91
C GLU A 465 7.95 -9.08 18.72
N LEU A 466 7.71 -7.97 18.02
CA LEU A 466 8.49 -7.51 16.88
C LEU A 466 8.69 -6.00 16.99
N ASP A 467 9.94 -5.55 16.93
CA ASP A 467 10.26 -4.12 16.95
C ASP A 467 10.12 -3.53 15.53
N PRO A 468 9.25 -2.52 15.31
CA PRO A 468 9.05 -1.91 14.00
C PRO A 468 10.31 -1.19 13.48
N ALA A 469 11.28 -0.86 14.33
CA ALA A 469 12.56 -0.24 13.91
C ALA A 469 13.41 -1.15 13.00
N HIS A 470 13.15 -2.46 12.96
CA HIS A 470 13.78 -3.39 12.02
C HIS A 470 13.19 -3.35 10.61
N TYR A 471 11.98 -2.78 10.45
CA TYR A 471 11.20 -2.82 9.23
C TYR A 471 11.20 -1.48 8.48
N PHE A 472 10.84 -1.51 7.19
CA PHE A 472 10.66 -0.30 6.38
C PHE A 472 9.21 0.20 6.30
N THR A 473 8.24 -0.69 6.56
CA THR A 473 6.82 -0.43 6.28
C THR A 473 5.92 -1.31 7.15
N LEU A 474 4.72 -0.85 7.48
CA LEU A 474 3.71 -1.66 8.17
C LEU A 474 3.29 -2.95 7.44
N PRO A 475 3.07 -2.99 6.10
CA PRO A 475 2.79 -4.24 5.38
C PRO A 475 3.85 -5.33 5.54
N SER A 476 5.11 -4.96 5.81
CA SER A 476 6.18 -5.94 6.03
C SER A 476 6.16 -6.42 7.49
N LEU A 477 5.95 -5.52 8.45
CA LEU A 477 5.78 -5.86 9.86
C LEU A 477 4.58 -6.80 10.10
N THR A 478 3.39 -6.46 9.57
CA THR A 478 2.18 -7.26 9.77
C THR A 478 2.25 -8.63 9.11
N PHE A 479 2.97 -8.75 7.99
CA PHE A 479 3.15 -10.03 7.31
C PHE A 479 4.02 -10.96 8.15
N ASP A 480 5.12 -10.47 8.70
CA ASP A 480 5.97 -11.24 9.62
C ASP A 480 5.25 -11.53 10.94
N ALA A 481 4.51 -10.57 11.50
CA ALA A 481 3.68 -10.77 12.69
C ALA A 481 2.63 -11.87 12.47
N MET A 482 2.00 -11.90 11.30
CA MET A 482 1.03 -12.93 10.93
C MET A 482 1.69 -14.31 10.83
N LEU A 483 2.83 -14.42 10.14
CA LEU A 483 3.54 -15.70 10.03
C LEU A 483 4.01 -16.20 11.40
N LYS A 484 4.52 -15.31 12.25
CA LYS A 484 4.95 -15.63 13.62
C LYS A 484 3.78 -16.12 14.48
N TYR A 485 2.66 -15.40 14.44
CA TYR A 485 1.48 -15.68 15.27
C TYR A 485 0.77 -16.97 14.84
N THR A 486 0.58 -17.17 13.54
CA THR A 486 -0.15 -18.34 13.00
C THR A 486 0.75 -19.58 12.84
N LYS A 487 2.08 -19.40 12.76
CA LYS A 487 3.06 -20.44 12.43
C LYS A 487 2.75 -21.17 11.13
N VAL A 488 2.00 -20.53 10.23
CA VAL A 488 1.64 -21.11 8.94
C VAL A 488 2.86 -21.20 8.03
N GLU A 489 2.94 -22.30 7.29
CA GLU A 489 3.87 -22.47 6.18
C GLU A 489 3.10 -22.35 4.87
N LEU A 490 3.51 -21.42 4.01
CA LEU A 490 2.83 -21.12 2.76
C LEU A 490 3.65 -21.66 1.57
N GLU A 491 3.17 -22.68 0.88
CA GLU A 491 3.84 -23.22 -0.32
C GLU A 491 3.95 -22.13 -1.39
N LEU A 492 5.17 -21.87 -1.85
CA LEU A 492 5.38 -20.95 -2.96
C LEU A 492 5.05 -21.62 -4.30
N ILE A 493 4.43 -20.88 -5.22
CA ILE A 493 4.10 -21.44 -6.54
C ILE A 493 5.38 -21.70 -7.35
N HIS A 494 5.66 -22.97 -7.64
CA HIS A 494 6.84 -23.39 -8.42
C HIS A 494 6.64 -23.35 -9.94
N ASP A 495 5.40 -23.41 -10.42
CA ASP A 495 5.07 -23.38 -11.85
C ASP A 495 4.58 -21.99 -12.29
N TYR A 496 5.32 -21.35 -13.20
CA TYR A 496 4.93 -20.06 -13.77
C TYR A 496 3.57 -20.08 -14.50
N ASP A 497 3.12 -21.21 -15.05
CA ASP A 497 1.79 -21.32 -15.64
C ASP A 497 0.69 -21.26 -14.58
N MET A 498 0.93 -21.83 -13.39
CA MET A 498 0.02 -21.69 -12.23
C MET A 498 0.02 -20.25 -11.73
N TYR A 499 1.20 -19.63 -11.64
CA TYR A 499 1.31 -18.24 -11.22
C TYR A 499 0.52 -17.29 -12.14
N MET A 500 0.73 -17.38 -13.46
CA MET A 500 -0.01 -16.57 -14.43
C MET A 500 -1.52 -16.87 -14.41
N PHE A 501 -1.90 -18.12 -14.17
CA PHE A 501 -3.30 -18.51 -14.04
C PHE A 501 -3.99 -17.81 -12.87
N ILE A 502 -3.35 -17.79 -11.70
CA ILE A 502 -3.85 -17.08 -10.51
C ILE A 502 -3.81 -15.57 -10.74
N GLU A 503 -2.71 -15.03 -11.30
CA GLU A 503 -2.56 -13.60 -11.63
C GLU A 503 -3.69 -13.09 -12.54
N LYS A 504 -4.10 -13.89 -13.54
CA LYS A 504 -5.24 -13.61 -14.43
C LYS A 504 -6.59 -13.55 -13.69
N GLY A 505 -6.69 -14.23 -12.56
CA GLY A 505 -7.86 -14.23 -11.68
C GLY A 505 -8.01 -12.99 -10.79
N ILE A 506 -6.92 -12.28 -10.50
CA ILE A 506 -6.90 -11.21 -9.50
C ILE A 506 -7.67 -9.97 -9.98
N ARG A 507 -8.74 -9.62 -9.27
CA ARG A 507 -9.63 -8.48 -9.54
C ARG A 507 -10.04 -7.82 -8.24
N GLY A 508 -9.81 -6.51 -8.12
CA GLY A 508 -10.10 -5.73 -6.92
C GLY A 508 -11.60 -5.59 -6.60
N GLY A 509 -11.92 -4.75 -5.63
CA GLY A 509 -13.30 -4.42 -5.26
C GLY A 509 -14.10 -3.80 -6.41
N ILE A 510 -15.40 -4.09 -6.44
CA ILE A 510 -16.33 -3.55 -7.43
C ILE A 510 -16.69 -2.12 -7.02
N THR A 511 -16.58 -1.17 -7.94
CA THR A 511 -17.07 0.21 -7.73
C THR A 511 -17.86 0.65 -8.96
N GLN A 512 -19.12 1.02 -8.80
CA GLN A 512 -20.00 1.43 -9.89
C GLN A 512 -21.09 2.39 -9.42
N CYS A 513 -21.48 3.32 -10.29
CA CYS A 513 -22.68 4.15 -10.13
C CYS A 513 -23.77 3.54 -11.00
N VAL A 514 -24.83 3.01 -10.39
CA VAL A 514 -25.86 2.21 -11.05
C VAL A 514 -27.07 3.09 -11.39
N LYS A 515 -27.58 3.84 -10.42
CA LYS A 515 -28.57 4.91 -10.63
C LYS A 515 -27.99 6.22 -10.09
N ARG A 516 -27.99 7.24 -10.94
CA ARG A 516 -27.19 8.47 -10.75
C ARG A 516 -27.88 9.53 -9.92
N TYR A 517 -29.17 9.38 -9.67
CA TYR A 517 -29.97 10.30 -8.87
C TYR A 517 -31.13 9.57 -8.21
N ALA A 518 -31.41 9.93 -6.96
CA ALA A 518 -32.61 9.51 -6.25
C ALA A 518 -32.95 10.52 -5.15
N LYS A 519 -34.25 10.68 -4.88
CA LYS A 519 -34.76 11.53 -3.81
C LYS A 519 -35.78 10.72 -3.01
N ALA A 520 -35.58 10.66 -1.70
CA ALA A 520 -36.45 9.93 -0.80
C ALA A 520 -37.83 10.61 -0.68
N ASN A 521 -38.85 9.83 -0.36
CA ASN A 521 -40.20 10.30 -0.03
C ASN A 521 -40.75 9.46 1.13
N ASN A 522 -40.56 9.88 2.37
CA ASN A 522 -41.07 9.15 3.54
C ASN A 522 -41.42 10.10 4.69
N ILE A 523 -42.14 9.56 5.68
CA ILE A 523 -42.68 10.30 6.83
C ILE A 523 -41.62 11.02 7.65
N TYR A 524 -40.36 10.55 7.64
CA TYR A 524 -39.26 11.16 8.39
C TYR A 524 -38.72 12.44 7.74
N LEU A 525 -39.23 12.81 6.56
CA LEU A 525 -38.88 14.05 5.86
C LEU A 525 -39.79 15.24 6.25
N GLY A 526 -40.73 15.05 7.18
CA GLY A 526 -41.59 16.11 7.69
C GLY A 526 -42.42 16.76 6.58
N SER A 527 -42.34 18.09 6.47
CA SER A 527 -43.08 18.87 5.45
C SER A 527 -42.70 18.56 4.00
N SER A 528 -41.57 17.87 3.77
CA SER A 528 -41.16 17.44 2.43
C SER A 528 -41.77 16.10 1.99
N PHE A 529 -42.48 15.39 2.88
CA PHE A 529 -43.18 14.15 2.54
C PHE A 529 -44.42 14.44 1.69
N ASP A 530 -44.54 13.72 0.58
CA ASP A 530 -45.67 13.81 -0.34
C ASP A 530 -46.46 12.48 -0.31
N PRO A 531 -47.65 12.44 0.33
CA PRO A 531 -48.45 11.23 0.41
C PRO A 531 -49.03 10.81 -0.96
N GLY A 532 -48.96 11.66 -1.99
CA GLY A 532 -49.35 11.34 -3.36
C GLY A 532 -48.29 10.60 -4.17
N LYS A 533 -47.09 10.38 -3.60
CA LYS A 533 -45.98 9.65 -4.23
C LYS A 533 -45.66 8.37 -3.47
N ASP A 534 -45.06 7.41 -4.16
CA ASP A 534 -44.60 6.16 -3.55
C ASP A 534 -43.65 6.45 -2.37
N VAL A 535 -43.83 5.68 -1.28
CA VAL A 535 -42.97 5.79 -0.10
C VAL A 535 -41.61 5.19 -0.44
N SER A 536 -40.56 5.98 -0.25
CA SER A 536 -39.19 5.57 -0.56
C SER A 536 -38.18 6.10 0.45
N PHE A 537 -37.17 5.28 0.72
CA PHE A 537 -36.07 5.54 1.62
C PHE A 537 -34.75 5.41 0.88
N LEU A 538 -33.76 6.16 1.34
CA LEU A 538 -32.37 6.05 0.91
C LEU A 538 -31.55 5.55 2.09
N THR A 539 -30.72 4.53 1.88
CA THR A 539 -29.85 3.97 2.93
C THR A 539 -28.44 3.73 2.42
N TYR A 540 -27.46 3.95 3.30
CA TYR A 540 -26.04 3.75 3.01
C TYR A 540 -25.45 2.76 3.99
N ILE A 541 -25.19 1.54 3.53
CA ILE A 541 -24.72 0.45 4.37
C ILE A 541 -23.31 0.02 3.99
N ASP A 542 -22.50 -0.35 4.99
CA ASP A 542 -21.08 -0.67 4.84
C ASP A 542 -20.71 -1.96 5.61
N ALA A 543 -19.96 -2.85 4.98
CA ALA A 543 -19.54 -4.10 5.59
C ALA A 543 -18.39 -3.89 6.59
N ASN A 544 -18.61 -4.31 7.83
CA ASN A 544 -17.59 -4.30 8.87
C ASN A 544 -16.39 -5.19 8.52
N ASN A 545 -15.28 -4.56 8.12
CA ASN A 545 -14.02 -5.22 7.81
C ASN A 545 -14.18 -6.40 6.84
N LEU A 546 -14.70 -6.10 5.64
CA LEU A 546 -14.99 -7.09 4.59
C LEU A 546 -13.82 -8.04 4.31
N TYR A 547 -12.61 -7.50 4.14
CA TYR A 547 -11.44 -8.36 3.90
C TYR A 547 -11.07 -9.18 5.12
N GLY A 548 -11.23 -8.64 6.34
CA GLY A 548 -11.10 -9.41 7.59
C GLY A 548 -12.03 -10.62 7.61
N PHE A 549 -13.31 -10.43 7.25
CA PHE A 549 -14.27 -11.52 7.12
C PHE A 549 -13.79 -12.59 6.13
N SER A 550 -13.35 -12.17 4.93
CA SER A 550 -12.82 -13.08 3.91
C SER A 550 -11.55 -13.81 4.35
N MET A 551 -10.68 -13.13 5.10
CA MET A 551 -9.46 -13.70 5.68
C MET A 551 -9.73 -14.72 6.80
N SER A 552 -10.92 -14.69 7.39
CA SER A 552 -11.34 -15.67 8.39
C SER A 552 -11.99 -16.93 7.80
N GLN A 553 -12.15 -17.00 6.48
CA GLN A 553 -12.67 -18.17 5.77
C GLN A 553 -11.55 -19.16 5.41
N PRO A 554 -11.88 -20.38 4.92
CA PRO A 554 -10.89 -21.29 4.37
C PRO A 554 -10.12 -20.68 3.19
N ILE A 555 -8.80 -20.53 3.34
CA ILE A 555 -7.91 -19.94 2.32
C ILE A 555 -6.81 -20.95 1.95
N PRO A 556 -6.39 -21.02 0.67
CA PRO A 556 -5.30 -21.89 0.24
C PRO A 556 -4.02 -21.72 1.08
N LYS A 557 -3.32 -22.83 1.34
CA LYS A 557 -1.98 -22.81 1.95
C LYS A 557 -0.94 -23.60 1.13
N GLU A 558 -1.31 -24.75 0.56
CA GLU A 558 -0.38 -25.71 -0.06
C GLU A 558 -1.07 -26.72 -0.99
N ASN A 559 -0.30 -27.70 -1.50
CA ASN A 559 -0.66 -28.80 -2.38
C ASN A 559 -1.22 -28.36 -3.75
N PHE A 560 -0.62 -27.33 -4.37
CA PHE A 560 -1.08 -26.80 -5.65
C PHE A 560 -0.83 -27.76 -6.81
N ARG A 561 -1.90 -28.28 -7.41
CA ARG A 561 -1.79 -29.22 -8.54
C ARG A 561 -2.87 -29.03 -9.61
N TRP A 562 -2.45 -29.15 -10.87
CA TRP A 562 -3.37 -29.23 -12.00
C TRP A 562 -4.15 -30.55 -11.98
N LEU A 563 -5.47 -30.49 -12.11
CA LEU A 563 -6.25 -31.71 -12.33
C LEU A 563 -6.01 -32.27 -13.75
N LYS A 564 -5.92 -33.60 -13.84
CA LYS A 564 -5.80 -34.32 -15.12
C LYS A 564 -7.12 -34.20 -15.90
N LYS A 565 -7.04 -34.25 -17.24
CA LYS A 565 -8.21 -34.11 -18.13
C LYS A 565 -9.37 -35.06 -17.81
N GLY A 566 -9.09 -36.31 -17.40
CA GLY A 566 -10.13 -37.26 -17.01
C GLY A 566 -10.93 -36.76 -15.81
N ALA A 567 -10.26 -36.27 -14.76
CA ALA A 567 -10.90 -35.72 -13.57
C ALA A 567 -11.71 -34.44 -13.87
N ILE A 568 -11.27 -33.61 -14.81
CA ILE A 568 -12.01 -32.40 -15.22
C ILE A 568 -13.37 -32.75 -15.85
N LYS A 569 -13.44 -33.85 -16.64
CA LYS A 569 -14.70 -34.25 -17.31
C LYS A 569 -15.82 -34.61 -16.33
N HIS A 570 -15.46 -35.13 -15.16
CA HIS A 570 -16.39 -35.54 -14.11
C HIS A 570 -16.41 -34.55 -12.93
N PHE A 571 -15.86 -33.34 -13.12
CA PHE A 571 -15.84 -32.35 -12.07
C PHE A 571 -17.17 -31.60 -12.03
N ASP A 572 -17.94 -31.82 -10.97
CA ASP A 572 -19.09 -31.00 -10.63
C ASP A 572 -18.73 -30.05 -9.48
N VAL A 573 -18.88 -28.75 -9.74
CA VAL A 573 -18.64 -27.68 -8.75
C VAL A 573 -19.74 -27.62 -7.68
N MET A 574 -20.97 -28.00 -8.03
CA MET A 574 -22.13 -27.90 -7.14
C MET A 574 -22.03 -28.89 -5.98
N THR A 575 -21.37 -30.05 -6.20
CA THR A 575 -21.12 -31.07 -5.17
C THR A 575 -19.97 -30.74 -4.22
N LYS A 576 -19.22 -29.65 -4.46
CA LYS A 576 -18.07 -29.31 -3.60
C LYS A 576 -18.54 -28.60 -2.33
N PRO A 577 -18.06 -29.03 -1.15
CA PRO A 577 -18.38 -28.38 0.12
C PRO A 577 -17.73 -27.01 0.20
N ASP A 578 -18.40 -26.05 0.83
CA ASP A 578 -17.93 -24.67 0.87
C ASP A 578 -16.77 -24.48 1.85
N GLU A 579 -16.74 -25.30 2.90
CA GLU A 579 -15.73 -25.33 3.96
C GLU A 579 -14.85 -26.59 3.92
N GLY A 580 -14.77 -27.26 2.77
CA GLY A 580 -13.94 -28.45 2.63
C GLY A 580 -12.45 -28.18 2.72
N GLU A 581 -11.67 -29.22 3.05
CA GLU A 581 -10.19 -29.17 3.11
C GLU A 581 -9.53 -28.86 1.77
N ASN A 582 -10.25 -29.05 0.66
CA ASN A 582 -9.75 -28.83 -0.68
C ASN A 582 -10.55 -27.72 -1.38
N GLY A 583 -9.83 -26.72 -1.89
CA GLY A 583 -10.39 -25.68 -2.74
C GLY A 583 -9.96 -25.81 -4.20
N TYR A 584 -10.61 -25.03 -5.07
CA TYR A 584 -10.35 -25.05 -6.51
C TYR A 584 -10.39 -23.64 -7.14
N ILE A 585 -9.47 -23.41 -8.08
CA ILE A 585 -9.53 -22.28 -9.04
C ILE A 585 -9.79 -22.86 -10.43
N LEU A 586 -10.81 -22.36 -11.12
CA LEU A 586 -11.25 -22.88 -12.41
C LEU A 586 -11.06 -21.86 -13.53
N GLU A 587 -10.72 -22.34 -14.72
CA GLU A 587 -10.89 -21.60 -15.97
C GLU A 587 -12.13 -22.12 -16.69
N CYS A 588 -13.16 -21.29 -16.89
CA CYS A 588 -14.41 -21.73 -17.51
C CYS A 588 -14.94 -20.76 -18.57
N ASP A 589 -15.80 -21.31 -19.43
CA ASP A 589 -16.70 -20.54 -20.29
C ASP A 589 -18.10 -20.61 -19.72
N LEU A 590 -18.76 -19.45 -19.61
CA LEU A 590 -20.12 -19.30 -19.08
C LEU A 590 -20.95 -18.52 -20.09
N SER A 591 -22.19 -18.93 -20.25
CA SER A 591 -23.19 -18.12 -20.94
C SER A 591 -23.96 -17.29 -19.93
N TYR A 592 -24.28 -16.05 -20.32
CA TYR A 592 -25.13 -15.14 -19.56
C TYR A 592 -26.49 -15.05 -20.26
N PRO A 593 -27.53 -15.76 -19.77
CA PRO A 593 -28.84 -15.75 -20.41
C PRO A 593 -29.50 -14.37 -20.42
N GLN A 594 -30.17 -14.04 -21.52
CA GLN A 594 -30.86 -12.76 -21.71
C GLN A 594 -31.95 -12.49 -20.64
N HIS A 595 -32.67 -13.52 -20.18
CA HIS A 595 -33.72 -13.34 -19.18
C HIS A 595 -33.21 -12.84 -17.83
N LEU A 596 -31.90 -12.96 -17.55
CA LEU A 596 -31.27 -12.47 -16.32
C LEU A 596 -30.82 -11.00 -16.44
N HIS A 597 -30.91 -10.38 -17.62
CA HIS A 597 -30.31 -9.07 -17.85
C HIS A 597 -30.96 -7.98 -17.00
N GLU A 598 -32.29 -7.96 -16.89
CA GLU A 598 -33.01 -7.03 -16.02
C GLU A 598 -32.65 -7.29 -14.55
N GLU A 599 -32.74 -8.55 -14.14
CA GLU A 599 -32.53 -8.96 -12.76
C GLU A 599 -31.11 -8.68 -12.26
N HIS A 600 -30.12 -8.81 -13.15
CA HIS A 600 -28.72 -8.64 -12.83
C HIS A 600 -28.14 -7.31 -13.30
N ASN A 601 -28.94 -6.39 -13.85
CA ASN A 601 -28.43 -5.13 -14.39
C ASN A 601 -27.63 -4.35 -13.34
N ASP A 602 -28.13 -4.29 -12.11
CA ASP A 602 -27.53 -3.53 -11.03
C ASP A 602 -26.17 -4.12 -10.61
N LEU A 603 -26.08 -5.43 -10.43
CA LEU A 603 -24.87 -6.11 -9.97
C LEU A 603 -24.55 -7.39 -10.78
N PRO A 604 -24.13 -7.29 -12.06
CA PRO A 604 -23.80 -8.46 -12.87
C PRO A 604 -22.72 -9.33 -12.24
N PHE A 605 -22.87 -10.65 -12.33
CA PHE A 605 -21.90 -11.62 -11.80
C PHE A 605 -20.59 -11.63 -12.60
N LEU A 606 -19.50 -12.03 -11.92
CA LEU A 606 -18.20 -12.33 -12.51
C LEU A 606 -17.58 -11.13 -13.28
N PRO A 607 -17.16 -10.06 -12.57
CA PRO A 607 -16.64 -8.85 -13.19
C PRO A 607 -15.30 -9.09 -13.92
N GLU A 608 -15.03 -8.33 -14.98
CA GLU A 608 -13.87 -8.51 -15.86
C GLU A 608 -13.07 -7.22 -16.04
N ASN A 609 -11.74 -7.35 -16.14
CA ASN A 609 -10.87 -6.24 -16.56
C ASN A 609 -10.94 -6.07 -18.08
N LYS A 610 -11.75 -5.13 -18.56
CA LYS A 610 -11.93 -4.84 -19.99
C LYS A 610 -11.74 -3.34 -20.27
N ARG A 611 -11.49 -3.00 -21.53
CA ARG A 611 -11.50 -1.60 -21.98
C ARG A 611 -12.94 -1.24 -22.34
N PRO A 612 -13.59 -0.32 -21.62
CA PRO A 612 -14.93 0.11 -21.99
C PRO A 612 -14.95 0.80 -23.36
N PRO A 613 -16.10 0.82 -24.06
CA PRO A 613 -16.28 1.58 -25.29
C PRO A 613 -15.84 3.04 -25.13
N GLY A 614 -15.06 3.55 -26.09
CA GLY A 614 -14.56 4.93 -26.08
C GLY A 614 -13.49 5.25 -25.02
N SER A 615 -13.09 4.30 -24.18
CA SER A 615 -12.07 4.49 -23.14
C SER A 615 -10.68 4.01 -23.61
N LYS A 616 -9.62 4.69 -23.17
CA LYS A 616 -8.23 4.25 -23.42
C LYS A 616 -7.72 3.29 -22.33
N GLN A 617 -8.38 3.25 -21.18
CA GLN A 617 -7.94 2.56 -19.98
C GLN A 617 -8.70 1.24 -19.77
N ILE A 618 -8.02 0.24 -19.24
CA ILE A 618 -8.66 -1.00 -18.77
C ILE A 618 -9.27 -0.71 -17.39
N LYS A 619 -10.51 -1.15 -17.18
CA LYS A 619 -11.27 -0.98 -15.94
C LYS A 619 -11.91 -2.31 -15.55
N LEU A 620 -12.15 -2.49 -14.25
CA LEU A 620 -13.00 -3.58 -13.78
C LEU A 620 -14.46 -3.23 -14.07
N LEU A 621 -15.10 -4.04 -14.91
CA LEU A 621 -16.47 -3.89 -15.39
C LEU A 621 -17.32 -5.08 -14.94
N THR A 622 -18.50 -4.78 -14.43
CA THR A 622 -19.62 -5.71 -14.27
C THR A 622 -20.40 -5.70 -15.58
N THR A 623 -20.50 -6.85 -16.25
CA THR A 623 -21.08 -6.94 -17.60
C THR A 623 -22.00 -8.14 -17.70
N LEU A 624 -23.03 -8.02 -18.54
CA LEU A 624 -24.00 -9.07 -18.83
C LEU A 624 -23.61 -9.92 -20.05
N THR A 625 -22.35 -9.80 -20.51
CA THR A 625 -21.86 -10.63 -21.63
C THR A 625 -21.43 -12.02 -21.15
N ASP A 626 -21.49 -13.00 -22.04
CA ASP A 626 -20.81 -14.30 -21.90
C ASP A 626 -19.37 -14.14 -21.37
N LYS A 627 -18.95 -15.08 -20.52
CA LYS A 627 -17.59 -15.15 -19.98
C LYS A 627 -16.81 -16.22 -20.72
N LYS A 628 -15.61 -15.89 -21.21
CA LYS A 628 -14.73 -16.82 -21.92
C LYS A 628 -13.38 -16.92 -21.24
N ASN A 629 -12.92 -18.14 -20.99
CA ASN A 629 -11.68 -18.43 -20.25
C ASN A 629 -11.58 -17.63 -18.94
N TYR A 630 -12.69 -17.51 -18.22
CA TYR A 630 -12.79 -16.74 -16.99
C TYR A 630 -12.17 -17.55 -15.85
N VAL A 631 -11.30 -16.90 -15.05
CA VAL A 631 -10.63 -17.55 -13.92
C VAL A 631 -11.29 -17.14 -12.62
N CYS A 632 -11.78 -18.09 -11.83
CA CYS A 632 -12.46 -17.77 -10.57
C CYS A 632 -12.29 -18.84 -9.50
N HIS A 633 -12.53 -18.42 -8.27
CA HIS A 633 -12.68 -19.35 -7.17
C HIS A 633 -13.95 -20.19 -7.35
N TYR A 634 -13.94 -21.45 -6.90
CA TYR A 634 -15.05 -22.38 -7.10
C TYR A 634 -16.35 -21.92 -6.44
N LEU A 635 -16.28 -21.23 -5.30
CA LEU A 635 -17.47 -20.67 -4.63
C LEU A 635 -18.14 -19.57 -5.46
N ASN A 636 -17.36 -18.70 -6.09
CA ASN A 636 -17.90 -17.66 -6.97
C ASN A 636 -18.54 -18.27 -8.23
N LEU A 637 -17.98 -19.37 -8.74
CA LEU A 637 -18.62 -20.12 -9.81
C LEU A 637 -19.94 -20.74 -9.32
N LYS A 638 -19.92 -21.44 -8.18
CA LYS A 638 -21.11 -22.05 -7.57
C LYS A 638 -22.23 -21.02 -7.39
N GLN A 639 -21.93 -19.86 -6.80
CA GLN A 639 -22.86 -18.75 -6.63
C GLN A 639 -23.43 -18.27 -7.98
N ALA A 640 -22.58 -18.07 -9.00
CA ALA A 640 -23.05 -17.64 -10.32
C ALA A 640 -24.00 -18.65 -10.97
N LEU A 641 -23.74 -19.96 -10.83
CA LEU A 641 -24.61 -21.01 -11.36
C LEU A 641 -25.93 -21.10 -10.61
N GLN A 642 -25.91 -20.93 -9.28
CA GLN A 642 -27.12 -20.85 -8.45
C GLN A 642 -28.01 -19.67 -8.85
N ASN A 643 -27.42 -18.59 -9.37
CA ASN A 643 -28.13 -17.43 -9.90
C ASN A 643 -28.33 -17.51 -11.43
N GLY A 644 -28.39 -18.72 -12.01
CA GLY A 644 -28.87 -18.94 -13.37
C GLY A 644 -27.84 -18.81 -14.50
N LEU A 645 -26.58 -18.46 -14.23
CA LEU A 645 -25.55 -18.51 -15.28
C LEU A 645 -25.31 -19.97 -15.72
N VAL A 646 -25.01 -20.17 -17.00
CA VAL A 646 -24.89 -21.52 -17.57
C VAL A 646 -23.44 -21.87 -17.87
N LEU A 647 -22.90 -22.86 -17.15
CA LEU A 647 -21.56 -23.40 -17.42
C LEU A 647 -21.54 -24.10 -18.78
N LYS A 648 -20.69 -23.62 -19.70
CA LYS A 648 -20.52 -24.23 -21.02
C LYS A 648 -19.32 -25.17 -21.08
N LYS A 649 -18.23 -24.82 -20.40
CA LYS A 649 -16.99 -25.61 -20.44
C LYS A 649 -16.05 -25.28 -19.30
N ILE A 650 -15.36 -26.28 -18.77
CA ILE A 650 -14.19 -26.12 -17.90
C ILE A 650 -12.93 -26.47 -18.70
N HIS A 651 -11.94 -25.57 -18.71
CA HIS A 651 -10.67 -25.74 -19.44
C HIS A 651 -9.53 -26.23 -18.55
N ARG A 652 -9.44 -25.70 -17.32
CA ARG A 652 -8.39 -25.99 -16.34
C ARG A 652 -8.96 -25.92 -14.93
N ILE A 653 -8.42 -26.74 -14.03
CA ILE A 653 -8.71 -26.69 -12.60
C ILE A 653 -7.38 -26.82 -11.85
N LEU A 654 -7.10 -25.84 -10.98
CA LEU A 654 -6.04 -25.90 -9.99
C LEU A 654 -6.66 -26.30 -8.64
N LYS A 655 -6.27 -27.45 -8.10
CA LYS A 655 -6.67 -27.94 -6.77
C LYS A 655 -5.61 -27.55 -5.75
N PHE A 656 -6.02 -27.23 -4.53
CA PHE A 656 -5.15 -26.90 -3.40
C PHE A 656 -5.79 -27.31 -2.07
N SER A 657 -4.97 -27.42 -1.03
CA SER A 657 -5.41 -27.56 0.37
C SER A 657 -5.66 -26.19 1.00
N GLN A 658 -6.73 -26.06 1.79
CA GLN A 658 -7.14 -24.82 2.43
C GLN A 658 -7.61 -25.06 3.87
N SER A 659 -7.52 -24.03 4.70
CA SER A 659 -8.06 -24.01 6.07
C SER A 659 -8.23 -22.57 6.56
N CYS A 660 -8.86 -22.38 7.71
CA CYS A 660 -9.01 -21.05 8.34
C CYS A 660 -7.74 -20.62 9.10
N TRP A 661 -6.54 -20.87 8.54
CA TRP A 661 -5.25 -20.64 9.22
C TRP A 661 -4.99 -19.17 9.58
N LEU A 662 -5.62 -18.23 8.88
CA LEU A 662 -5.45 -16.79 9.11
C LEU A 662 -6.44 -16.22 10.13
N LYS A 663 -7.56 -16.93 10.38
CA LYS A 663 -8.62 -16.52 11.32
C LYS A 663 -8.09 -16.15 12.72
N PRO A 664 -7.18 -16.90 13.36
CA PRO A 664 -6.67 -16.55 14.69
C PRO A 664 -6.00 -15.16 14.75
N TYR A 665 -5.26 -14.78 13.70
CA TYR A 665 -4.61 -13.46 13.63
C TYR A 665 -5.62 -12.33 13.43
N ILE A 666 -6.64 -12.55 12.59
CA ILE A 666 -7.72 -11.57 12.37
C ILE A 666 -8.56 -11.39 13.64
N ASP A 667 -8.89 -12.47 14.32
CA ASP A 667 -9.65 -12.45 15.57
C ASP A 667 -8.85 -11.72 16.67
N PHE A 668 -7.54 -11.96 16.76
CA PHE A 668 -6.65 -11.23 17.66
C PHE A 668 -6.67 -9.72 17.41
N ASN A 669 -6.43 -9.29 16.17
CA ASN A 669 -6.45 -7.87 15.81
C ASN A 669 -7.84 -7.24 16.03
N THR A 670 -8.91 -7.99 15.78
CA THR A 670 -10.29 -7.54 15.99
C THR A 670 -10.59 -7.37 17.48
N LYS A 671 -10.13 -8.30 18.33
CA LYS A 671 -10.23 -8.18 19.79
C LYS A 671 -9.47 -6.95 20.28
N LYS A 672 -8.21 -6.79 19.87
CA LYS A 672 -7.40 -5.61 20.23
C LYS A 672 -8.08 -4.31 19.82
N ARG A 673 -8.62 -4.24 18.60
CA ARG A 673 -9.40 -3.09 18.11
C ARG A 673 -10.64 -2.78 18.95
N LYS A 674 -11.29 -3.80 19.52
CA LYS A 674 -12.44 -3.62 20.43
C LYS A 674 -11.99 -3.12 21.81
N GLU A 675 -10.83 -3.56 22.29
CA GLU A 675 -10.22 -3.14 23.57
C GLU A 675 -9.59 -1.73 23.51
N SER A 676 -9.17 -1.28 22.34
CA SER A 676 -8.53 0.03 22.14
C SER A 676 -9.43 1.20 22.54
N LYS A 677 -8.89 2.09 23.39
CA LYS A 677 -9.60 3.28 23.87
C LYS A 677 -9.36 4.49 22.97
N ASN A 678 -8.15 4.65 22.44
CA ASN A 678 -7.79 5.75 21.53
C ASN A 678 -8.06 5.38 20.06
N ASP A 679 -8.20 6.39 19.19
CA ASP A 679 -8.59 6.18 17.80
C ASP A 679 -7.42 5.74 16.92
N PHE A 680 -6.18 6.10 17.30
CA PHE A 680 -4.98 5.62 16.63
C PHE A 680 -4.89 4.09 16.63
N GLU A 681 -4.98 3.46 17.80
CA GLU A 681 -4.90 2.00 17.92
C GLU A 681 -6.05 1.31 17.19
N LYS A 682 -7.27 1.86 17.26
CA LYS A 682 -8.44 1.32 16.55
C LYS A 682 -8.20 1.26 15.04
N GLU A 683 -7.62 2.30 14.46
CA GLU A 683 -7.28 2.33 13.03
C GLU A 683 -6.02 1.53 12.71
N PHE A 684 -5.05 1.46 13.64
CA PHE A 684 -3.85 0.62 13.50
C PHE A 684 -4.21 -0.87 13.34
N TYR A 685 -4.99 -1.45 14.24
CA TYR A 685 -5.38 -2.86 14.16
C TYR A 685 -6.24 -3.18 12.92
N LYS A 686 -7.05 -2.21 12.49
CA LYS A 686 -7.78 -2.30 11.21
C LYS A 686 -6.81 -2.31 10.02
N LEU A 687 -5.80 -1.42 10.05
CA LEU A 687 -4.83 -1.27 8.97
C LEU A 687 -3.93 -2.51 8.85
N LEU A 688 -3.56 -3.17 9.95
CA LEU A 688 -2.80 -4.42 9.93
C LEU A 688 -3.47 -5.49 9.05
N ASN A 689 -4.77 -5.72 9.27
CA ASN A 689 -5.55 -6.67 8.49
C ASN A 689 -5.51 -6.33 6.98
N ASN A 690 -5.78 -5.07 6.63
CA ASN A 690 -5.79 -4.62 5.23
C ASN A 690 -4.39 -4.64 4.59
N ALA A 691 -3.35 -4.28 5.34
CA ALA A 691 -1.97 -4.22 4.87
C ALA A 691 -1.38 -5.61 4.62
N MET A 692 -1.72 -6.59 5.46
CA MET A 692 -1.30 -7.99 5.28
C MET A 692 -1.81 -8.54 3.95
N PHE A 693 -3.11 -8.39 3.67
CA PHE A 693 -3.71 -8.78 2.40
C PHE A 693 -2.97 -8.14 1.22
N GLY A 694 -2.73 -6.82 1.27
CA GLY A 694 -2.04 -6.09 0.20
C GLY A 694 -0.61 -6.60 -0.09
N LYS A 695 0.09 -7.15 0.92
CA LYS A 695 1.43 -7.71 0.77
C LYS A 695 1.44 -9.00 -0.06
N THR A 696 0.39 -9.81 0.03
CA THR A 696 0.29 -11.10 -0.70
C THR A 696 0.15 -10.93 -2.21
N ILE A 697 -0.45 -9.83 -2.66
CA ILE A 697 -0.71 -9.50 -4.08
C ILE A 697 0.22 -8.41 -4.61
N GLU A 698 1.37 -8.22 -3.98
CA GLU A 698 2.36 -7.24 -4.41
C GLU A 698 2.84 -7.54 -5.84
N ASN A 699 2.65 -6.57 -6.75
CA ASN A 699 3.05 -6.75 -8.15
C ASN A 699 4.55 -6.50 -8.35
N ILE A 700 5.33 -7.57 -8.29
CA ILE A 700 6.78 -7.54 -8.45
C ILE A 700 7.26 -7.08 -9.85
N ARG A 701 6.39 -7.13 -10.88
CA ARG A 701 6.69 -6.64 -12.23
C ARG A 701 6.76 -5.12 -12.29
N LYS A 702 6.05 -4.42 -11.39
CA LYS A 702 5.99 -2.95 -11.33
C LYS A 702 7.12 -2.33 -10.51
N ARG A 703 7.83 -3.11 -9.69
CA ARG A 703 9.01 -2.62 -8.96
C ARG A 703 10.04 -2.07 -9.95
N ILE A 704 10.71 -0.99 -9.58
CA ILE A 704 11.68 -0.29 -10.43
C ILE A 704 13.09 -0.70 -10.01
N ASP A 705 13.96 -0.93 -10.98
CA ASP A 705 15.39 -1.12 -10.72
C ASP A 705 16.07 0.23 -10.97
N LEU A 706 16.41 0.92 -9.88
CA LEU A 706 17.04 2.24 -9.90
C LEU A 706 18.29 2.20 -9.02
N GLU A 707 19.40 2.73 -9.53
CA GLU A 707 20.64 2.92 -8.76
C GLU A 707 20.96 4.41 -8.67
N LEU A 708 21.27 4.90 -7.46
CA LEU A 708 21.84 6.24 -7.27
C LEU A 708 23.36 6.16 -7.38
N VAL A 709 23.91 6.95 -8.30
CA VAL A 709 25.29 6.86 -8.78
C VAL A 709 25.98 8.21 -8.60
N ARG A 710 27.24 8.19 -8.19
CA ARG A 710 27.96 9.38 -7.70
C ARG A 710 29.34 9.58 -8.35
N ASN A 711 29.75 8.65 -9.19
CA ASN A 711 30.98 8.76 -9.97
C ASN A 711 30.72 8.42 -11.44
N SER A 712 31.44 9.10 -12.34
CA SER A 712 31.29 8.99 -13.80
C SER A 712 31.56 7.57 -14.29
N LYS A 713 32.63 6.92 -13.80
CA LYS A 713 32.99 5.53 -14.16
C LYS A 713 31.83 4.55 -13.96
N ARG A 714 31.07 4.68 -12.86
CA ARG A 714 29.90 3.83 -12.59
C ARG A 714 28.72 4.21 -13.50
N VAL A 715 28.52 5.48 -13.81
CA VAL A 715 27.51 5.92 -14.79
C VAL A 715 27.80 5.28 -16.14
N ASP A 716 29.02 5.39 -16.66
CA ASP A 716 29.40 4.82 -17.96
C ASP A 716 29.21 3.30 -17.98
N LYS A 717 29.60 2.62 -16.90
CA LYS A 717 29.38 1.18 -16.72
C LYS A 717 27.90 0.78 -16.72
N LEU A 718 27.00 1.62 -16.20
CA LEU A 718 25.56 1.30 -16.15
C LEU A 718 24.82 1.70 -17.43
N VAL A 719 25.21 2.81 -18.06
CA VAL A 719 24.65 3.28 -19.33
C VAL A 719 25.03 2.35 -20.48
N SER A 720 26.23 1.76 -20.44
CA SER A 720 26.68 0.76 -21.43
C SER A 720 25.99 -0.61 -21.29
N LYS A 721 25.19 -0.83 -20.24
CA LYS A 721 24.46 -2.10 -20.10
C LYS A 721 23.34 -2.21 -21.12
N PRO A 722 23.13 -3.39 -21.73
CA PRO A 722 22.03 -3.61 -22.68
C PRO A 722 20.63 -3.34 -22.12
N ASN A 723 20.44 -3.42 -20.80
CA ASN A 723 19.17 -3.12 -20.12
C ASN A 723 19.04 -1.68 -19.62
N PHE A 724 19.95 -0.77 -19.95
CA PHE A 724 19.79 0.64 -19.63
C PHE A 724 18.48 1.20 -20.19
N LYS A 725 17.71 1.91 -19.35
CA LYS A 725 16.42 2.49 -19.72
C LYS A 725 16.45 4.01 -19.73
N ASN A 726 16.98 4.63 -18.67
CA ASN A 726 16.99 6.08 -18.54
C ASN A 726 18.07 6.55 -17.55
N ARG A 727 18.55 7.78 -17.72
CA ARG A 727 19.39 8.48 -16.74
C ARG A 727 18.75 9.79 -16.32
N ILE A 728 18.91 10.16 -15.05
CA ILE A 728 18.41 11.43 -14.51
C ILE A 728 19.51 12.04 -13.66
N ILE A 729 19.90 13.28 -13.97
CA ILE A 729 20.90 14.01 -13.20
C ILE A 729 20.16 14.82 -12.12
N TYR A 730 20.46 14.56 -10.85
CA TYR A 730 19.83 15.21 -9.70
C TYR A 730 20.67 16.35 -9.13
N GLY A 731 21.99 16.26 -9.27
CA GLY A 731 22.95 17.32 -8.93
C GLY A 731 24.30 17.01 -9.56
N GLU A 732 25.31 17.81 -9.23
CA GLU A 732 26.67 17.66 -9.76
C GLU A 732 27.28 16.29 -9.40
N ASN A 733 27.05 15.83 -8.17
CA ASN A 733 27.66 14.61 -7.63
C ASN A 733 26.69 13.42 -7.54
N ILE A 734 25.48 13.50 -8.10
CA ILE A 734 24.52 12.41 -8.02
C ILE A 734 23.56 12.32 -9.21
N ALA A 735 23.44 11.11 -9.76
CA ALA A 735 22.53 10.75 -10.84
C ALA A 735 21.79 9.45 -10.53
N ALA A 736 20.57 9.32 -11.03
CA ALA A 736 19.78 8.09 -10.98
C ALA A 736 19.87 7.36 -12.32
N ILE A 737 20.22 6.08 -12.29
CA ILE A 737 20.22 5.21 -13.46
C ILE A 737 19.10 4.18 -13.33
N GLU A 738 18.13 4.24 -14.24
CA GLU A 738 17.02 3.31 -14.33
C GLU A 738 17.39 2.18 -15.30
N LEU A 739 17.26 0.93 -14.83
CA LEU A 739 17.47 -0.27 -15.62
C LEU A 739 16.15 -1.00 -15.86
N SER A 740 16.05 -1.70 -16.99
CA SER A 740 15.04 -2.74 -17.17
C SER A 740 15.47 -4.00 -16.45
N LYS A 741 14.51 -4.69 -15.82
CA LYS A 741 14.76 -5.96 -15.14
C LYS A 741 15.30 -7.00 -16.10
N ASP A 742 16.43 -7.62 -15.76
CA ASP A 742 16.93 -8.79 -16.46
C ASP A 742 16.16 -10.06 -16.03
N LYS A 743 15.87 -10.19 -14.73
CA LYS A 743 15.09 -11.27 -14.13
C LYS A 743 14.04 -10.80 -13.12
N ILE A 744 13.03 -11.63 -12.90
CA ILE A 744 12.02 -11.45 -11.85
C ILE A 744 11.84 -12.76 -11.09
N CYS A 745 11.95 -12.71 -9.76
CA CYS A 745 11.69 -13.83 -8.85
C CYS A 745 10.24 -13.76 -8.31
N PHE A 746 9.41 -14.74 -8.65
CA PHE A 746 8.00 -14.82 -8.26
C PHE A 746 7.81 -15.55 -6.93
N ASN A 747 8.15 -14.88 -5.83
CA ASN A 747 8.14 -15.45 -4.46
C ASN A 747 7.03 -14.85 -3.56
N LYS A 748 5.86 -14.58 -4.12
CA LYS A 748 4.71 -14.04 -3.37
C LYS A 748 3.55 -15.02 -3.38
N PRO A 749 2.89 -15.27 -2.23
CA PRO A 749 1.75 -16.18 -2.13
C PRO A 749 0.48 -15.50 -2.67
N ILE A 750 0.47 -15.18 -3.97
CA ILE A 750 -0.61 -14.40 -4.61
C ILE A 750 -1.98 -15.09 -4.57
N TYR A 751 -2.01 -16.41 -4.35
CA TYR A 751 -3.24 -17.17 -4.16
C TYR A 751 -4.03 -16.71 -2.93
N VAL A 752 -3.34 -16.24 -1.88
CA VAL A 752 -4.01 -15.74 -0.66
C VAL A 752 -4.85 -14.52 -1.01
N GLY A 753 -4.24 -13.48 -1.59
CA GLY A 753 -5.01 -12.29 -1.93
C GLY A 753 -5.95 -12.48 -3.12
N PHE A 754 -5.68 -13.42 -4.04
CA PHE A 754 -6.69 -13.85 -5.02
C PHE A 754 -7.96 -14.35 -4.30
N THR A 755 -7.82 -15.30 -3.37
CA THR A 755 -8.96 -15.88 -2.66
C THR A 755 -9.66 -14.84 -1.78
N VAL A 756 -8.93 -14.00 -1.04
CA VAL A 756 -9.52 -12.90 -0.24
C VAL A 756 -10.41 -12.00 -1.11
N LEU A 757 -9.95 -11.60 -2.30
CA LEU A 757 -10.72 -10.77 -3.21
C LEU A 757 -11.94 -11.50 -3.77
N GLU A 758 -11.85 -12.80 -4.05
CA GLU A 758 -12.97 -13.60 -4.56
C GLU A 758 -14.04 -13.80 -3.48
N LEU A 759 -13.63 -14.16 -2.26
CA LEU A 759 -14.54 -14.34 -1.12
C LEU A 759 -15.16 -13.02 -0.65
N SER A 760 -14.45 -11.89 -0.77
CA SER A 760 -15.04 -10.58 -0.45
C SER A 760 -16.18 -10.24 -1.40
N LYS A 761 -16.01 -10.54 -2.70
CA LYS A 761 -17.08 -10.39 -3.69
C LYS A 761 -18.23 -11.36 -3.37
N LEU A 762 -17.92 -12.63 -3.11
CA LEU A 762 -18.91 -13.65 -2.75
C LEU A 762 -19.84 -13.16 -1.63
N HIS A 763 -19.27 -12.58 -0.57
CA HIS A 763 -20.01 -12.02 0.56
C HIS A 763 -20.95 -10.88 0.15
N MET A 764 -20.46 -9.92 -0.64
CA MET A 764 -21.27 -8.80 -1.14
C MET A 764 -22.42 -9.27 -2.04
N TYR A 765 -22.16 -10.24 -2.93
CA TYR A 765 -23.20 -10.85 -3.77
C TYR A 765 -24.22 -11.62 -2.94
N ASN A 766 -23.79 -12.40 -1.93
CA ASN A 766 -24.70 -13.11 -1.04
C ASN A 766 -25.62 -12.14 -0.30
N PHE A 767 -25.04 -11.07 0.26
CA PHE A 767 -25.83 -10.07 0.97
C PHE A 767 -26.91 -9.44 0.09
N TYR A 768 -26.57 -9.07 -1.14
CA TYR A 768 -27.56 -8.50 -2.05
C TYR A 768 -28.56 -9.54 -2.59
N TYR A 769 -28.10 -10.61 -3.24
CA TYR A 769 -28.97 -11.54 -3.98
C TYR A 769 -29.70 -12.56 -3.11
N ILE A 770 -29.17 -12.91 -1.94
CA ILE A 770 -29.78 -13.95 -1.06
C ILE A 770 -30.59 -13.32 0.07
N ILE A 771 -30.18 -12.13 0.55
CA ILE A 771 -30.80 -11.51 1.74
C ILE A 771 -31.64 -10.31 1.35
N VAL A 772 -31.01 -9.23 0.87
CA VAL A 772 -31.68 -7.94 0.70
C VAL A 772 -32.71 -7.98 -0.44
N LYS A 773 -32.32 -8.46 -1.62
CA LYS A 773 -33.18 -8.44 -2.79
C LYS A 773 -34.40 -9.35 -2.63
N PRO A 774 -34.30 -10.58 -2.08
CA PRO A 774 -35.47 -11.40 -1.79
C PRO A 774 -36.37 -10.82 -0.70
N PHE A 775 -35.82 -10.13 0.31
CA PHE A 775 -36.61 -9.49 1.37
C PHE A 775 -37.56 -8.43 0.84
N TYR A 776 -37.06 -7.51 -0.01
CA TYR A 776 -37.87 -6.45 -0.61
C TYR A 776 -38.62 -6.89 -1.88
N GLY A 777 -38.12 -7.91 -2.57
CA GLY A 777 -38.62 -8.31 -3.88
C GLY A 777 -38.03 -7.47 -5.03
N ASN A 778 -38.20 -7.98 -6.26
CA ASN A 778 -37.46 -7.51 -7.44
C ASN A 778 -37.71 -6.07 -7.88
N LYS A 779 -38.81 -5.43 -7.44
CA LYS A 779 -39.20 -4.08 -7.90
C LYS A 779 -39.12 -3.00 -6.82
N GLN A 780 -38.86 -3.39 -5.56
CA GLN A 780 -38.90 -2.47 -4.43
C GLN A 780 -37.52 -2.03 -3.95
N ILE A 781 -36.44 -2.46 -4.62
CA ILE A 781 -35.08 -2.02 -4.27
C ILE A 781 -34.21 -1.81 -5.51
N ASN A 782 -33.49 -0.69 -5.53
CA ASN A 782 -32.48 -0.35 -6.53
C ASN A 782 -31.13 -0.11 -5.88
N ILE A 783 -30.05 -0.60 -6.50
CA ILE A 783 -28.71 -0.13 -6.16
C ILE A 783 -28.52 1.24 -6.81
N LEU A 784 -28.25 2.26 -6.00
CA LEU A 784 -27.80 3.55 -6.53
C LEU A 784 -26.30 3.49 -6.82
N TYR A 785 -25.53 2.98 -5.86
CA TYR A 785 -24.09 3.06 -5.89
C TYR A 785 -23.44 1.93 -5.07
N LEU A 786 -22.25 1.50 -5.49
CA LEU A 786 -21.43 0.50 -4.81
C LEU A 786 -19.97 0.97 -4.79
N ASP A 787 -19.29 0.90 -3.64
CA ASP A 787 -17.83 1.00 -3.55
C ASP A 787 -17.25 -0.05 -2.60
N THR A 788 -16.79 -1.15 -3.20
CA THR A 788 -16.08 -2.28 -2.58
C THR A 788 -16.88 -3.03 -1.52
N ASP A 789 -17.07 -2.42 -0.36
CA ASP A 789 -17.67 -2.94 0.87
C ASP A 789 -18.98 -2.24 1.23
N SER A 790 -19.42 -1.25 0.45
CA SER A 790 -20.61 -0.46 0.75
C SER A 790 -21.63 -0.44 -0.37
N PHE A 791 -22.92 -0.49 0.00
CA PHE A 791 -24.07 -0.32 -0.87
C PHE A 791 -24.84 0.95 -0.51
N PHE A 792 -25.26 1.67 -1.53
CA PHE A 792 -26.23 2.75 -1.41
C PHE A 792 -27.51 2.31 -2.12
N TYR A 793 -28.61 2.21 -1.38
CA TYR A 793 -29.89 1.72 -1.90
C TYR A 793 -30.94 2.82 -1.94
N GLU A 794 -31.87 2.66 -2.88
CA GLU A 794 -33.20 3.25 -2.85
C GLU A 794 -34.19 2.11 -2.62
N VAL A 795 -35.00 2.21 -1.57
CA VAL A 795 -35.91 1.17 -1.08
C VAL A 795 -37.32 1.73 -1.06
N PHE A 796 -38.29 0.99 -1.59
CA PHE A 796 -39.70 1.32 -1.58
C PHE A 796 -40.40 0.44 -0.53
N THR A 797 -40.67 1.01 0.64
CA THR A 797 -41.19 0.30 1.83
C THR A 797 -41.98 1.29 2.69
N GLU A 798 -42.83 0.78 3.59
CA GLU A 798 -43.60 1.62 4.53
C GLU A 798 -42.68 2.28 5.57
N ASP A 799 -41.79 1.50 6.21
CA ASP A 799 -40.78 2.01 7.15
C ASP A 799 -39.48 1.19 7.12
N LEU A 800 -38.40 1.80 6.61
CA LEU A 800 -37.06 1.20 6.57
C LEU A 800 -36.55 0.76 7.95
N TYR A 801 -36.88 1.49 9.01
CA TYR A 801 -36.38 1.19 10.34
C TYR A 801 -37.13 0.01 11.00
N GLU A 802 -38.36 -0.25 10.58
CA GLU A 802 -39.05 -1.49 10.93
C GLU A 802 -38.48 -2.68 10.16
N ASP A 803 -38.12 -2.50 8.89
CA ASP A 803 -37.42 -3.52 8.12
C ASP A 803 -36.09 -3.92 8.78
N PHE A 804 -35.34 -2.95 9.30
CA PHE A 804 -34.07 -3.21 10.00
C PHE A 804 -34.24 -4.01 11.30
N GLU A 805 -35.40 -3.89 11.94
CA GLU A 805 -35.76 -4.67 13.13
C GLU A 805 -36.27 -6.07 12.78
N ASN A 806 -36.64 -6.32 11.52
CA ASN A 806 -37.07 -7.64 11.09
C ASN A 806 -35.94 -8.68 11.29
N PRO A 807 -36.21 -9.82 11.94
CA PRO A 807 -35.19 -10.84 12.23
C PRO A 807 -34.37 -11.31 11.01
N ILE A 808 -34.97 -11.30 9.82
CA ILE A 808 -34.31 -11.68 8.57
C ILE A 808 -33.16 -10.72 8.26
N LEU A 809 -33.38 -9.40 8.34
CA LEU A 809 -32.35 -8.39 8.07
C LEU A 809 -31.47 -8.15 9.30
N LYS A 810 -32.07 -8.00 10.49
CA LYS A 810 -31.40 -7.63 11.75
C LYS A 810 -30.18 -8.49 12.04
N GLN A 811 -30.27 -9.81 11.83
CA GLN A 811 -29.14 -10.73 12.07
C GLN A 811 -27.92 -10.42 11.19
N HIS A 812 -28.06 -9.72 10.06
CA HIS A 812 -26.98 -9.33 9.16
C HIS A 812 -26.51 -7.88 9.36
N LEU A 813 -27.23 -7.09 10.14
CA LEU A 813 -26.95 -5.69 10.38
C LEU A 813 -26.16 -5.47 11.68
N ASP A 814 -25.26 -4.49 11.67
CA ASP A 814 -24.66 -3.93 12.88
C ASP A 814 -25.29 -2.56 13.15
N LEU A 815 -26.29 -2.57 14.04
CA LEU A 815 -27.05 -1.39 14.44
C LEU A 815 -26.52 -0.76 15.74
N SER A 816 -25.32 -1.17 16.19
CA SER A 816 -24.74 -0.74 17.46
C SER A 816 -24.26 0.71 17.47
N ASN A 817 -24.28 1.37 16.30
CA ASN A 817 -23.92 2.77 16.11
C ASN A 817 -25.12 3.72 16.16
N TYR A 818 -26.34 3.20 16.34
CA TYR A 818 -27.52 4.03 16.61
C TYR A 818 -27.46 4.63 18.02
N PRO A 819 -28.15 5.76 18.27
CA PRO A 819 -28.38 6.27 19.61
C PRO A 819 -29.08 5.23 20.50
N PHE A 820 -28.73 5.18 21.80
CA PHE A 820 -29.26 4.18 22.74
C PHE A 820 -30.78 4.22 22.91
N ASP A 821 -31.38 5.38 22.67
CA ASP A 821 -32.81 5.66 22.74
C ASP A 821 -33.55 5.39 21.42
N HIS A 822 -32.82 5.06 20.34
CA HIS A 822 -33.43 4.76 19.04
C HIS A 822 -33.94 3.32 18.97
N LYS A 823 -35.12 3.09 18.36
CA LYS A 823 -35.78 1.76 18.27
C LYS A 823 -34.89 0.65 17.70
N CYS A 824 -34.07 0.98 16.70
CA CYS A 824 -33.15 0.05 16.03
C CYS A 824 -31.85 -0.24 16.79
N PHE A 825 -31.59 0.37 17.95
CA PHE A 825 -30.32 0.17 18.64
C PHE A 825 -30.16 -1.30 19.07
N ASP A 826 -29.11 -1.95 18.57
CA ASP A 826 -28.74 -3.30 18.98
C ASP A 826 -27.21 -3.47 19.00
N ALA A 827 -26.67 -3.81 20.17
CA ALA A 827 -25.25 -4.03 20.38
C ALA A 827 -24.77 -5.45 20.01
N SER A 828 -25.68 -6.38 19.67
CA SER A 828 -25.39 -7.80 19.42
C SER A 828 -24.31 -8.02 18.35
N ASN A 829 -24.36 -7.24 17.27
CA ASN A 829 -23.45 -7.33 16.13
C ASN A 829 -22.32 -6.28 16.13
N LYS A 830 -22.05 -5.62 17.27
CA LYS A 830 -21.07 -4.51 17.36
C LYS A 830 -19.70 -4.87 16.78
N LYS A 831 -19.37 -4.24 15.65
CA LYS A 831 -18.13 -4.44 14.88
C LYS A 831 -17.88 -5.91 14.51
N ALA A 832 -18.92 -6.73 14.40
CA ALA A 832 -18.80 -8.12 13.99
C ALA A 832 -18.40 -8.21 12.51
N LEU A 833 -17.45 -9.10 12.20
CA LEU A 833 -16.88 -9.23 10.85
C LEU A 833 -17.97 -9.58 9.82
N GLY A 834 -18.00 -8.84 8.71
CA GLY A 834 -18.91 -9.10 7.60
C GLY A 834 -20.37 -8.68 7.82
N LYS A 835 -20.75 -8.17 9.01
CA LYS A 835 -22.05 -7.54 9.22
C LYS A 835 -22.09 -6.15 8.59
N PHE A 836 -23.27 -5.67 8.22
CA PHE A 836 -23.45 -4.40 7.52
C PHE A 836 -23.98 -3.34 8.47
N LYS A 837 -23.26 -2.24 8.65
CA LYS A 837 -23.71 -1.10 9.47
C LYS A 837 -24.37 -0.05 8.60
N ASP A 838 -25.37 0.66 9.13
CA ASP A 838 -25.87 1.90 8.54
C ASP A 838 -24.89 3.04 8.82
N GLU A 839 -24.26 3.60 7.79
CA GLU A 839 -23.33 4.73 7.92
C GLU A 839 -24.04 6.01 8.38
N CYS A 840 -25.36 6.11 8.20
CA CYS A 840 -26.11 7.31 8.57
C CYS A 840 -26.67 7.31 9.99
N THR A 841 -26.48 6.24 10.78
CA THR A 841 -26.83 6.16 12.20
C THR A 841 -28.28 6.58 12.48
N GLY A 842 -29.22 6.19 11.62
CA GLY A 842 -30.64 6.55 11.76
C GLY A 842 -31.03 7.96 11.33
N ILE A 843 -30.10 8.75 10.77
CA ILE A 843 -30.42 10.07 10.21
C ILE A 843 -30.94 9.88 8.78
N PRO A 844 -32.20 10.24 8.46
CA PRO A 844 -32.78 10.01 7.14
C PRO A 844 -31.99 10.72 6.02
N ILE A 845 -31.70 9.97 4.96
CA ILE A 845 -31.10 10.52 3.74
C ILE A 845 -32.22 11.06 2.84
N VAL A 846 -32.07 12.30 2.41
CA VAL A 846 -33.06 13.05 1.63
C VAL A 846 -32.83 12.85 0.13
N GLU A 847 -31.58 12.95 -0.32
CA GLU A 847 -31.27 12.97 -1.75
C GLU A 847 -29.84 12.50 -2.03
N PHE A 848 -29.67 11.79 -3.14
CA PHE A 848 -28.40 11.23 -3.61
C PHE A 848 -28.09 11.68 -5.03
N VAL A 849 -26.82 12.00 -5.30
CA VAL A 849 -26.30 12.29 -6.64
C VAL A 849 -24.99 11.55 -6.87
N GLY A 850 -24.95 10.71 -7.90
CA GLY A 850 -23.78 9.95 -8.33
C GLY A 850 -23.41 10.25 -9.78
N LEU A 851 -22.24 10.83 -10.01
CA LEU A 851 -21.79 11.17 -11.36
C LEU A 851 -21.07 10.00 -12.03
N ARG A 852 -20.21 9.30 -11.30
CA ARG A 852 -19.43 8.14 -11.75
C ARG A 852 -18.74 7.46 -10.55
N PRO A 853 -18.06 6.30 -10.70
CA PRO A 853 -17.28 5.70 -9.63
C PRO A 853 -16.33 6.68 -8.92
N LYS A 854 -16.50 6.79 -7.60
CA LYS A 854 -15.79 7.63 -6.63
C LYS A 854 -16.01 9.14 -6.83
N LEU A 855 -17.15 9.49 -7.42
CA LEU A 855 -17.62 10.87 -7.63
C LEU A 855 -19.13 10.96 -7.33
N TYR A 856 -19.49 11.18 -6.06
CA TYR A 856 -20.88 11.19 -5.58
C TYR A 856 -21.02 12.00 -4.28
N THR A 857 -22.25 12.36 -3.94
CA THR A 857 -22.62 13.04 -2.70
C THR A 857 -24.06 12.68 -2.33
N TYR A 858 -24.41 12.85 -1.06
CA TYR A 858 -25.80 12.79 -0.59
C TYR A 858 -26.03 13.86 0.48
N ARG A 859 -27.30 14.15 0.78
CA ARG A 859 -27.71 15.02 1.88
C ARG A 859 -28.74 14.34 2.77
N THR A 860 -28.75 14.72 4.03
CA THR A 860 -29.58 14.19 5.12
C THR A 860 -30.52 15.27 5.65
N THR A 861 -31.45 14.90 6.54
CA THR A 861 -32.37 15.86 7.18
C THR A 861 -31.67 16.89 8.06
N ASN A 862 -30.42 16.63 8.48
CA ASN A 862 -29.61 17.57 9.24
C ASN A 862 -28.91 18.62 8.35
N ASP A 863 -28.96 18.45 7.03
CA ASP A 863 -28.34 19.39 6.09
C ASP A 863 -29.37 20.46 5.69
N ASP A 864 -29.07 21.73 5.97
CA ASP A 864 -30.00 22.85 5.69
C ASP A 864 -30.32 22.98 4.19
N TYR A 865 -31.62 23.01 3.86
CA TYR A 865 -32.13 23.19 2.50
C TYR A 865 -31.91 24.61 1.93
N LEU A 866 -31.83 25.62 2.80
CA LEU A 866 -31.89 27.05 2.45
C LEU A 866 -30.53 27.76 2.49
N GLN A 867 -29.47 27.10 2.94
CA GLN A 867 -28.12 27.65 2.86
C GLN A 867 -27.30 26.88 1.83
N GLU A 868 -26.53 27.59 1.00
CA GLU A 868 -25.38 27.05 0.25
C GLU A 868 -24.26 26.56 1.20
N SER A 869 -24.62 25.97 2.34
CA SER A 869 -23.68 25.59 3.38
C SER A 869 -22.88 24.37 2.92
N ASN A 870 -21.60 24.39 3.25
CA ASN A 870 -20.65 23.32 2.95
C ASN A 870 -20.82 22.08 3.83
N ASN A 871 -21.87 22.02 4.66
CA ASN A 871 -22.05 21.10 5.79
C ASN A 871 -22.53 19.69 5.43
N LEU A 872 -22.44 19.28 4.16
CA LEU A 872 -22.80 17.93 3.73
C LEU A 872 -21.96 16.88 4.46
N ARG A 873 -22.65 15.86 4.98
CA ARG A 873 -22.02 14.71 5.65
C ARG A 873 -20.94 14.00 4.82
N LEU A 874 -21.13 13.89 3.49
CA LEU A 874 -20.19 13.18 2.62
C LEU A 874 -20.13 13.75 1.19
N LYS A 875 -18.96 14.31 0.83
CA LYS A 875 -18.61 14.69 -0.54
C LYS A 875 -17.43 13.84 -1.05
N LYS A 876 -17.62 13.10 -2.15
CA LYS A 876 -16.54 12.31 -2.77
C LYS A 876 -16.20 12.87 -4.14
N ALA A 877 -14.97 13.36 -4.30
CA ALA A 877 -14.40 13.72 -5.59
C ALA A 877 -12.96 13.22 -5.71
N LYS A 878 -12.79 12.00 -6.24
CA LYS A 878 -11.47 11.36 -6.36
C LYS A 878 -10.48 12.21 -7.14
N GLY A 879 -9.34 12.52 -6.51
CA GLY A 879 -8.22 13.25 -7.13
C GLY A 879 -8.17 14.75 -6.80
N ILE A 880 -9.18 15.24 -6.08
CA ILE A 880 -9.28 16.59 -5.51
C ILE A 880 -8.96 16.51 -4.00
N SER A 881 -8.29 17.51 -3.45
CA SER A 881 -7.96 17.55 -2.01
C SER A 881 -9.22 17.69 -1.17
N LYS A 882 -9.22 17.07 0.02
CA LYS A 882 -10.33 17.14 0.96
C LYS A 882 -10.74 18.59 1.26
N ALA A 883 -9.78 19.48 1.55
CA ALA A 883 -10.05 20.90 1.79
C ALA A 883 -10.80 21.59 0.64
N VAL A 884 -10.43 21.34 -0.62
CA VAL A 884 -11.10 21.94 -1.79
C VAL A 884 -12.51 21.37 -1.95
N VAL A 885 -12.69 20.07 -1.76
CA VAL A 885 -14.01 19.44 -1.79
C VAL A 885 -14.90 20.01 -0.68
N ASP A 886 -14.38 20.11 0.52
CA ASP A 886 -15.13 20.51 1.71
C ASP A 886 -15.52 21.98 1.66
N LYS A 887 -14.71 22.86 1.04
CA LYS A 887 -14.93 24.31 1.09
C LYS A 887 -15.43 24.95 -0.21
N THR A 888 -15.27 24.30 -1.36
CA THR A 888 -15.54 24.93 -2.67
C THR A 888 -16.52 24.18 -3.56
N ILE A 889 -17.03 23.02 -3.10
CA ILE A 889 -17.96 22.18 -3.84
C ILE A 889 -19.18 21.92 -2.97
N VAL A 890 -20.36 22.32 -3.46
CA VAL A 890 -21.65 22.14 -2.80
C VAL A 890 -22.51 21.10 -3.53
N PHE A 891 -23.61 20.67 -2.91
CA PHE A 891 -24.52 19.66 -3.46
C PHE A 891 -25.04 20.06 -4.85
N GLN A 892 -25.44 21.33 -5.00
CA GLN A 892 -25.96 21.88 -6.25
C GLN A 892 -24.98 21.71 -7.42
N ASN A 893 -23.67 21.77 -7.18
CA ASN A 893 -22.68 21.57 -8.24
C ASN A 893 -22.72 20.14 -8.83
N TYR A 894 -23.09 19.14 -8.02
CA TYR A 894 -23.28 17.78 -8.53
C TYR A 894 -24.57 17.68 -9.36
N LEU A 895 -25.65 18.36 -8.93
CA LEU A 895 -26.91 18.43 -9.68
C LEU A 895 -26.71 19.15 -11.02
N ASP A 896 -26.06 20.31 -11.03
CA ASP A 896 -25.74 21.05 -12.25
C ASP A 896 -24.88 20.21 -13.19
N CYS A 897 -23.87 19.52 -12.66
CA CYS A 897 -23.05 18.62 -13.45
C CYS A 897 -23.86 17.46 -14.06
N LEU A 898 -24.85 16.93 -13.34
CA LEU A 898 -25.69 15.82 -13.80
C LEU A 898 -26.73 16.27 -14.84
N PHE A 899 -27.50 17.30 -14.51
CA PHE A 899 -28.68 17.73 -15.27
C PHE A 899 -28.38 18.77 -16.33
N LYS A 900 -27.43 19.68 -16.09
CA LYS A 900 -27.02 20.73 -17.04
C LYS A 900 -25.75 20.36 -17.83
N ASN A 901 -25.12 19.23 -17.50
CA ASN A 901 -23.87 18.77 -18.12
C ASN A 901 -22.70 19.75 -17.94
N GLU A 902 -22.72 20.52 -16.86
CA GLU A 902 -21.70 21.53 -16.54
C GLU A 902 -20.50 20.89 -15.81
N ASN A 903 -19.37 20.78 -16.51
CA ASN A 903 -18.13 20.31 -15.89
C ASN A 903 -17.55 21.38 -14.95
N MET A 904 -17.11 20.96 -13.77
CA MET A 904 -16.51 21.88 -12.80
C MET A 904 -15.01 21.66 -12.69
N ARG A 905 -14.23 22.75 -12.76
CA ARG A 905 -12.80 22.74 -12.45
C ARG A 905 -12.53 23.48 -11.15
N ARG A 906 -11.50 23.04 -10.42
CA ARG A 906 -11.01 23.67 -9.19
C ARG A 906 -9.50 23.70 -9.17
N ASP A 907 -8.99 24.77 -8.58
CA ASP A 907 -7.57 24.91 -8.30
C ASP A 907 -7.22 24.07 -7.09
N VAL A 908 -6.22 23.21 -7.25
CA VAL A 908 -5.74 22.32 -6.19
C VAL A 908 -4.27 22.60 -5.97
N ARG A 909 -3.95 23.11 -4.78
CA ARG A 909 -2.58 23.30 -4.32
C ARG A 909 -1.98 21.96 -3.87
N THR A 910 -0.77 21.65 -4.29
CA THR A 910 -0.09 20.39 -3.96
C THR A 910 1.43 20.51 -4.07
N PHE A 911 2.16 19.69 -3.31
CA PHE A 911 3.60 19.55 -3.47
C PHE A 911 3.93 18.76 -4.74
N GLN A 912 4.85 19.30 -5.52
CA GLN A 912 5.45 18.63 -6.66
C GLN A 912 6.96 18.68 -6.55
N SER A 913 7.60 17.53 -6.77
CA SER A 913 9.05 17.46 -6.91
C SER A 913 9.45 17.17 -8.36
N LYS A 914 10.51 17.85 -8.80
CA LYS A 914 11.21 17.57 -10.05
C LYS A 914 12.71 17.64 -9.83
N LYS A 915 13.42 16.54 -10.12
CA LYS A 915 14.84 16.35 -9.80
C LYS A 915 15.14 16.67 -8.33
N HIS A 916 14.26 16.25 -7.41
CA HIS A 916 14.39 16.56 -5.98
C HIS A 916 14.41 18.08 -5.65
N ASN A 917 13.85 18.93 -6.50
CA ASN A 917 13.47 20.29 -6.12
C ASN A 917 11.99 20.30 -5.77
N VAL A 918 11.65 20.67 -4.54
CA VAL A 918 10.26 20.70 -4.06
C VAL A 918 9.66 22.08 -4.34
N LYS A 919 8.45 22.07 -4.90
CA LYS A 919 7.68 23.27 -5.21
C LYS A 919 6.23 23.08 -4.77
N THR A 920 5.61 24.13 -4.27
CA THR A 920 4.15 24.21 -4.19
C THR A 920 3.63 24.64 -5.56
N VAL A 921 2.72 23.84 -6.13
CA VAL A 921 2.06 24.17 -7.39
C VAL A 921 0.55 24.19 -7.22
N VAL A 922 -0.11 25.08 -7.95
CA VAL A 922 -1.57 25.09 -8.13
C VAL A 922 -1.87 24.45 -9.48
N ILE A 923 -2.72 23.42 -9.45
CA ILE A 923 -3.14 22.68 -10.64
C ILE A 923 -4.64 22.88 -10.83
N ASN A 924 -5.05 23.39 -11.99
CA ASN A 924 -6.46 23.50 -12.35
C ASN A 924 -7.01 22.14 -12.82
N LYS A 925 -7.64 21.40 -11.90
CA LYS A 925 -8.14 20.04 -12.12
C LYS A 925 -9.62 20.01 -12.44
N LEU A 926 -10.02 19.08 -13.31
CA LEU A 926 -11.42 18.70 -13.51
C LEU A 926 -11.92 18.00 -12.24
N ALA A 927 -12.74 18.69 -11.46
CA ALA A 927 -13.28 18.24 -10.18
C ALA A 927 -14.55 17.40 -10.36
N LEU A 928 -15.54 17.93 -11.07
CA LEU A 928 -16.78 17.22 -11.40
C LEU A 928 -16.92 17.02 -12.91
N SER A 929 -17.42 15.87 -13.31
CA SER A 929 -17.72 15.58 -14.71
C SER A 929 -18.83 14.55 -14.86
N ASN A 930 -19.74 14.77 -15.80
CA ASN A 930 -20.89 13.91 -16.06
C ASN A 930 -20.53 12.57 -16.76
N LYS A 931 -19.28 12.39 -17.20
CA LYS A 931 -18.87 11.22 -17.99
C LYS A 931 -18.58 10.00 -17.11
N ASP A 932 -19.45 8.99 -17.19
CA ASP A 932 -19.18 7.62 -16.75
C ASP A 932 -18.97 6.71 -17.97
N ASP A 933 -17.95 5.86 -17.90
CA ASP A 933 -17.60 4.88 -18.94
C ASP A 933 -17.55 3.45 -18.39
N LYS A 934 -17.99 3.21 -17.14
CA LYS A 934 -18.12 1.85 -16.61
C LYS A 934 -19.45 1.19 -16.95
N ARG A 935 -20.47 1.99 -17.22
CA ARG A 935 -21.83 1.57 -17.59
C ARG A 935 -22.34 2.48 -18.71
N TYR A 936 -23.34 2.03 -19.45
CA TYR A 936 -24.01 2.87 -20.44
C TYR A 936 -24.98 3.80 -19.73
N VAL A 937 -24.80 5.11 -19.88
CA VAL A 937 -25.71 6.12 -19.31
C VAL A 937 -26.90 6.31 -20.27
N CYS A 938 -28.12 6.10 -19.77
CA CYS A 938 -29.33 6.26 -20.56
C CYS A 938 -29.63 7.74 -20.90
N PRO A 939 -30.48 8.04 -21.90
CA PRO A 939 -30.79 9.42 -22.31
C PRO A 939 -31.32 10.33 -21.21
N ASN A 940 -31.95 9.77 -20.17
CA ASN A 940 -32.44 10.53 -19.02
C ASN A 940 -31.32 10.95 -18.04
N ASN A 941 -30.05 10.62 -18.32
CA ASN A 941 -28.86 10.87 -17.49
C ASN A 941 -28.88 10.23 -16.09
N ILE A 942 -29.97 9.60 -15.66
CA ILE A 942 -30.16 9.03 -14.33
C ILE A 942 -29.91 7.51 -14.34
N ASN A 943 -30.57 6.80 -15.24
CA ASN A 943 -30.51 5.34 -15.29
C ASN A 943 -29.27 4.88 -16.07
N THR A 944 -28.75 3.71 -15.70
CA THR A 944 -27.63 3.11 -16.44
C THR A 944 -27.83 1.63 -16.70
N LEU A 945 -27.33 1.18 -17.84
CA LEU A 945 -27.33 -0.24 -18.23
C LEU A 945 -25.92 -0.81 -18.16
N ALA A 946 -25.79 -2.02 -17.62
CA ALA A 946 -24.55 -2.77 -17.70
C ALA A 946 -24.24 -3.13 -19.15
N TYR A 947 -22.97 -3.09 -19.54
CA TYR A 947 -22.60 -3.48 -20.91
C TYR A 947 -22.98 -4.94 -21.17
N GLY A 948 -23.59 -5.20 -22.33
CA GLY A 948 -24.15 -6.50 -22.71
C GLY A 948 -25.64 -6.68 -22.39
N HIS A 949 -26.28 -5.68 -21.78
CA HIS A 949 -27.74 -5.67 -21.64
C HIS A 949 -28.42 -5.77 -23.02
N TYR A 950 -29.57 -6.45 -23.13
CA TYR A 950 -30.18 -6.75 -24.44
C TYR A 950 -30.82 -5.52 -25.11
N SER A 951 -31.08 -4.49 -24.33
CA SER A 951 -31.61 -3.19 -24.77
C SER A 951 -30.52 -2.23 -25.29
N LEU A 952 -29.25 -2.63 -25.25
CA LEU A 952 -28.10 -1.92 -25.83
C LEU A 952 -27.72 -2.54 -27.17
#